data_AF-A0AAV0DDJ7-F1
#
_entry.id   AF-A0AAV0DDJ7-F1
#
_cell.length_a   1.000
_cell.length_b   1.000
_cell.length_c   1.000
_cell.angle_alpha   90.00
_cell.angle_beta   90.00
_cell.angle_gamma   90.00
#
_symmetry.space_group_name_H-M   'P 1'
#
loop_
_entity.id
_entity.type
_entity.pdbx_description
1 polymer ?
#
loop_
_entity_poly.entity_id
_entity_poly.type
_entity_poly.pdbx_seq_one_letter_code
_entity_poly.pdbx_strand_id
1 'polypeptide(L)'
;MDLEKYLDVYTNLTREELEKIMDLVCYGRDLDWCERALSWQAKFLHESRERVKIHGRPALLSSPLIQVFSVSVQLKQEVKPLSIYGRIGVEFPDFTYGGIAGHELYKRERNIPQFLNTSDTLILNGPLYTCDPLHACMPLHRNKIDVKLFCGEDKVFAFESFSLEDNGSDYEEVKSRVINCEQGSLIMSYIVIPFGVFCRLEVKFSNRQTSEKRDFVDINGKVSVRYANTYGSYALEESILFEKEVHEYERVEIDQNMLLARYWVALPAYSFSVVDLDLSEFVSGRKIISDTMEFLAQPEGMYGDTFVSDDLFIEVSVAWFTPSPMGPQYDKFSCNIDEIPMEEDTDEEDTDEEDTDEEDTYEEDEPSSDETPSNINFTRGLRPHMSKPWPSRAIEIFSVFVGRQNSNALRVYGSLEVLSDDHQICLIFKRDRNDALSLLKHMESTIGVPDGPRGYEECPLEIKVELKDAEDRLSIKGYVDWQASALERSLWCDKQLCNVFQGENGFAAVHYSIFSKAVQAVIRTSLGFKMGYVNDHSQKVYGSLISSYNCFDYSSWYTKEYYRCVLFRRIEDEVIELNHDSSLPLSRSMVVVPAYSSLVIDVDLDISGQKLLCTREIKIGESWKTVEINDRLVCFELEWCEIK
;
A
#
# COMPACT_ATOMS: atom_id res chain seq x y z
N MET A 1 5.44 -20.93 -33.26
CA MET A 1 6.14 -19.65 -33.00
C MET A 1 7.50 -19.96 -32.39
N ASP A 2 8.51 -19.17 -32.71
CA ASP A 2 9.86 -19.32 -32.15
C ASP A 2 9.96 -18.51 -30.85
N LEU A 3 9.90 -19.19 -29.70
CA LEU A 3 9.96 -18.55 -28.39
C LEU A 3 11.33 -17.93 -28.10
N GLU A 4 12.42 -18.43 -28.72
CA GLU A 4 13.77 -17.88 -28.50
C GLU A 4 13.85 -16.43 -28.97
N LYS A 5 13.22 -16.13 -30.11
CA LYS A 5 13.12 -14.77 -30.64
C LYS A 5 12.48 -13.82 -29.64
N TYR A 6 11.51 -14.28 -28.85
CA TYR A 6 10.84 -13.47 -27.83
C TYR A 6 11.68 -13.32 -26.57
N LEU A 7 12.40 -14.36 -26.15
CA LEU A 7 13.32 -14.30 -25.02
C LEU A 7 14.49 -13.33 -25.28
N ASP A 8 14.98 -13.28 -26.52
CA ASP A 8 16.04 -12.35 -26.94
C ASP A 8 15.57 -10.89 -26.94
N VAL A 9 14.30 -10.65 -27.28
CA VAL A 9 13.72 -9.29 -27.35
C VAL A 9 13.19 -8.84 -25.98
N TYR A 10 12.57 -9.73 -25.21
CA TYR A 10 11.89 -9.46 -23.96
C TYR A 10 12.63 -10.13 -22.79
N THR A 11 13.83 -9.65 -22.51
CA THR A 11 14.81 -10.23 -21.57
C THR A 11 14.35 -10.35 -20.11
N ASN A 12 13.17 -9.82 -19.78
CA ASN A 12 12.58 -9.89 -18.45
C ASN A 12 11.55 -11.00 -18.29
N LEU A 13 11.34 -11.79 -19.34
CA LEU A 13 10.42 -12.91 -19.33
C LEU A 13 11.20 -14.21 -19.26
N THR A 14 10.66 -15.15 -18.52
CA THR A 14 11.12 -16.53 -18.52
C THR A 14 10.46 -17.29 -19.66
N ARG A 15 11.07 -18.43 -20.05
CA ARG A 15 10.47 -19.32 -21.04
C ARG A 15 9.08 -19.79 -20.60
N GLU A 16 8.95 -20.18 -19.34
CA GLU A 16 7.70 -20.68 -18.78
C GLU A 16 6.57 -19.64 -18.89
N GLU A 17 6.86 -18.37 -18.62
CA GLU A 17 5.88 -17.28 -18.79
C GLU A 17 5.47 -17.10 -20.25
N LEU A 18 6.43 -17.15 -21.18
CA LEU A 18 6.11 -17.06 -22.61
C LEU A 18 5.33 -18.27 -23.10
N GLU A 19 5.60 -19.47 -22.59
CA GLU A 19 4.81 -20.68 -22.87
C GLU A 19 3.38 -20.52 -22.35
N LYS A 20 3.19 -20.02 -21.12
CA LYS A 20 1.86 -19.71 -20.57
C LYS A 20 1.09 -18.67 -21.41
N ILE A 21 1.74 -17.57 -21.78
CA ILE A 21 1.13 -16.54 -22.65
C ILE A 21 0.81 -17.13 -24.03
N MET A 22 1.71 -17.95 -24.58
CA MET A 22 1.51 -18.58 -25.88
C MET A 22 0.30 -19.53 -25.82
N ASP A 23 0.19 -20.37 -24.80
CA ASP A 23 -0.96 -21.28 -24.63
C ASP A 23 -2.28 -20.50 -24.51
N LEU A 24 -2.28 -19.36 -23.81
CA LEU A 24 -3.43 -18.47 -23.68
C LEU A 24 -3.83 -17.83 -25.01
N VAL A 25 -2.85 -17.21 -25.67
CA VAL A 25 -3.07 -16.40 -26.87
C VAL A 25 -3.33 -17.28 -28.10
N CYS A 26 -2.75 -18.47 -28.16
CA CYS A 26 -2.91 -19.37 -29.30
C CYS A 26 -4.25 -20.11 -29.30
N TYR A 27 -5.10 -19.85 -28.30
CA TYR A 27 -6.39 -20.49 -28.17
C TYR A 27 -7.36 -20.08 -29.29
N GLY A 28 -7.70 -21.00 -30.18
CA GLY A 28 -8.88 -20.84 -31.06
C GLY A 28 -8.70 -19.95 -32.28
N ARG A 29 -7.55 -19.29 -32.44
CA ARG A 29 -7.40 -18.12 -33.32
C ARG A 29 -6.33 -18.28 -34.39
N ASP A 30 -6.42 -17.45 -35.41
CA ASP A 30 -5.48 -17.39 -36.53
C ASP A 30 -4.05 -17.15 -36.03
N LEU A 31 -3.08 -17.87 -36.59
CA LEU A 31 -1.65 -17.79 -36.27
C LEU A 31 -1.14 -16.33 -36.26
N ASP A 32 -1.62 -15.51 -37.21
CA ASP A 32 -1.26 -14.10 -37.30
C ASP A 32 -1.78 -13.27 -36.10
N TRP A 33 -2.98 -13.59 -35.60
CA TRP A 33 -3.49 -12.96 -34.38
C TRP A 33 -2.69 -13.40 -33.16
N CYS A 34 -2.35 -14.69 -33.10
CA CYS A 34 -1.61 -15.27 -32.00
C CYS A 34 -0.21 -14.66 -31.86
N GLU A 35 0.52 -14.47 -32.96
CA GLU A 35 1.84 -13.85 -32.94
C GLU A 35 1.77 -12.38 -32.45
N ARG A 36 0.74 -11.64 -32.89
CA ARG A 36 0.51 -10.25 -32.46
C ARG A 36 0.14 -10.14 -30.99
N ALA A 37 -0.76 -10.99 -30.51
CA ALA A 37 -1.19 -10.97 -29.13
C ALA A 37 -0.10 -11.49 -28.17
N LEU A 38 0.71 -12.48 -28.58
CA LEU A 38 1.87 -12.95 -27.83
C LEU A 38 2.90 -11.83 -27.72
N SER A 39 3.20 -11.14 -28.84
CA SER A 39 4.10 -9.99 -28.84
C SER A 39 3.59 -8.84 -27.99
N TRP A 40 2.29 -8.53 -28.04
CA TRP A 40 1.71 -7.46 -27.25
C TRP A 40 1.76 -7.77 -25.74
N GLN A 41 1.35 -8.97 -25.33
CA GLN A 41 1.41 -9.42 -23.93
C GLN A 41 2.85 -9.47 -23.41
N ALA A 42 3.76 -10.08 -24.17
CA ALA A 42 5.18 -10.17 -23.81
C ALA A 42 5.83 -8.78 -23.69
N LYS A 43 5.55 -7.89 -24.66
CA LYS A 43 6.00 -6.51 -24.61
C LYS A 43 5.47 -5.78 -23.39
N PHE A 44 4.16 -5.89 -23.11
CA PHE A 44 3.53 -5.23 -21.98
C PHE A 44 4.15 -5.67 -20.64
N LEU A 45 4.31 -6.98 -20.42
CA LEU A 45 4.95 -7.52 -19.22
C LEU A 45 6.42 -7.09 -19.11
N HIS A 46 7.18 -7.17 -20.21
CA HIS A 46 8.57 -6.75 -20.24
C HIS A 46 8.73 -5.26 -19.92
N GLU A 47 7.96 -4.39 -20.58
CA GLU A 47 7.98 -2.94 -20.37
C GLU A 47 7.50 -2.58 -18.97
N SER A 48 6.50 -3.28 -18.44
CA SER A 48 6.05 -3.11 -17.05
C SER A 48 7.19 -3.42 -16.06
N ARG A 49 7.88 -4.54 -16.24
CA ARG A 49 9.05 -4.90 -15.42
C ARG A 49 10.21 -3.92 -15.57
N GLU A 50 10.51 -3.46 -16.78
CA GLU A 50 11.53 -2.41 -16.99
C GLU A 50 11.13 -1.11 -16.29
N ARG A 51 9.86 -0.69 -16.40
CA ARG A 51 9.37 0.49 -15.68
C ARG A 51 9.52 0.32 -14.16
N VAL A 52 9.15 -0.83 -13.61
CA VAL A 52 9.30 -1.12 -12.18
C VAL A 52 10.78 -1.11 -11.76
N LYS A 53 11.68 -1.67 -12.59
CA LYS A 53 13.12 -1.61 -12.32
C LYS A 53 13.66 -0.18 -12.31
N ILE A 54 13.26 0.65 -13.29
CA ILE A 54 13.80 2.01 -13.47
C ILE A 54 13.17 2.99 -12.47
N HIS A 55 11.87 2.89 -12.22
CA HIS A 55 11.10 3.89 -11.49
C HIS A 55 10.63 3.43 -10.11
N GLY A 56 10.87 2.18 -9.74
CA GLY A 56 10.20 1.58 -8.59
C GLY A 56 8.74 1.26 -8.88
N ARG A 57 8.05 0.69 -7.90
CA ARG A 57 6.63 0.36 -8.02
C ARG A 57 5.80 1.65 -7.99
N PRO A 58 4.91 1.88 -8.98
CA PRO A 58 4.02 3.02 -8.90
C PRO A 58 3.03 2.82 -7.75
N ALA A 59 2.91 3.83 -6.89
CA ALA A 59 2.11 3.73 -5.68
C ALA A 59 0.62 3.86 -6.00
N LEU A 60 -0.19 2.90 -5.51
CA LEU A 60 -1.63 3.10 -5.42
C LEU A 60 -1.91 4.11 -4.31
N LEU A 61 -2.74 5.12 -4.59
CA LEU A 61 -3.35 5.88 -3.52
C LEU A 61 -4.15 4.92 -2.65
N SER A 62 -3.91 4.95 -1.35
CA SER A 62 -4.57 4.08 -0.37
C SER A 62 -5.32 4.92 0.66
N SER A 63 -6.31 4.32 1.33
CA SER A 63 -7.03 4.95 2.43
C SER A 63 -7.36 3.95 3.53
N PRO A 64 -7.71 4.41 4.74
CA PRO A 64 -8.24 3.52 5.76
C PRO A 64 -9.55 2.87 5.31
N LEU A 65 -9.54 1.54 5.14
CA LEU A 65 -10.68 0.73 4.74
C LEU A 65 -11.00 -0.29 5.83
N ILE A 66 -12.21 -0.83 5.78
CA ILE A 66 -12.62 -1.96 6.61
C ILE A 66 -13.01 -3.13 5.71
N GLN A 67 -12.45 -4.30 6.00
CA GLN A 67 -12.91 -5.57 5.42
C GLN A 67 -13.65 -6.38 6.48
N VAL A 68 -14.86 -6.82 6.17
CA VAL A 68 -15.56 -7.87 6.94
C VAL A 68 -15.27 -9.23 6.29
N PHE A 69 -14.61 -10.13 7.02
CA PHE A 69 -14.26 -11.46 6.51
C PHE A 69 -15.45 -12.41 6.56
N SER A 70 -16.07 -12.51 7.74
CA SER A 70 -17.08 -13.50 8.01
C SER A 70 -18.07 -13.00 9.05
N VAL A 71 -19.28 -13.56 9.00
CA VAL A 71 -20.29 -13.38 10.04
C VAL A 71 -20.77 -14.77 10.43
N SER A 72 -20.33 -15.26 11.58
CA SER A 72 -20.71 -16.58 12.08
C SER A 72 -21.84 -16.51 13.09
N VAL A 73 -22.63 -17.57 13.13
CA VAL A 73 -23.74 -17.72 14.07
C VAL A 73 -23.41 -18.85 15.02
N GLN A 74 -23.38 -18.55 16.31
CA GLN A 74 -23.14 -19.54 17.36
C GLN A 74 -24.42 -19.76 18.15
N LEU A 75 -25.00 -20.96 18.09
CA LEU A 75 -26.25 -21.28 18.78
C LEU A 75 -25.98 -21.72 20.23
N LYS A 76 -26.88 -21.33 21.15
CA LYS A 76 -26.76 -21.71 22.58
C LYS A 76 -27.06 -23.19 22.85
N GLN A 77 -27.71 -23.91 21.92
CA GLN A 77 -28.12 -25.31 22.09
C GLN A 77 -27.98 -26.07 20.77
N GLU A 78 -27.63 -27.37 20.83
CA GLU A 78 -27.60 -28.30 19.69
C GLU A 78 -29.04 -28.65 19.24
N VAL A 79 -29.71 -27.70 18.59
CA VAL A 79 -31.04 -27.92 18.02
C VAL A 79 -30.97 -27.75 16.50
N LYS A 80 -31.93 -28.40 15.83
CA LYS A 80 -32.25 -28.41 14.39
C LYS A 80 -31.70 -27.21 13.61
N PRO A 81 -31.31 -27.41 12.32
CA PRO A 81 -30.82 -26.35 11.45
C PRO A 81 -31.68 -25.09 11.52
N LEU A 82 -31.05 -23.95 11.82
CA LEU A 82 -31.71 -22.67 11.94
C LEU A 82 -31.81 -22.03 10.56
N SER A 83 -33.03 -21.69 10.12
CA SER A 83 -33.23 -20.88 8.92
C SER A 83 -33.06 -19.41 9.27
N ILE A 84 -32.11 -18.72 8.64
CA ILE A 84 -31.85 -17.29 8.81
C ILE A 84 -32.11 -16.53 7.50
N TYR A 85 -32.80 -15.40 7.60
CA TYR A 85 -33.02 -14.45 6.50
C TYR A 85 -33.02 -13.01 7.03
N GLY A 86 -33.05 -12.02 6.13
CA GLY A 86 -32.99 -10.60 6.49
C GLY A 86 -31.84 -9.90 5.78
N ARG A 87 -31.32 -8.83 6.40
CA ARG A 87 -30.24 -8.03 5.83
C ARG A 87 -29.16 -7.64 6.84
N ILE A 88 -27.93 -7.54 6.37
CA ILE A 88 -26.84 -6.81 7.01
C ILE A 88 -26.43 -5.74 6.01
N GLY A 89 -26.76 -4.48 6.30
CA GLY A 89 -26.43 -3.32 5.49
C GLY A 89 -25.26 -2.55 6.07
N VAL A 90 -24.51 -1.88 5.21
CA VAL A 90 -23.46 -0.93 5.56
C VAL A 90 -23.78 0.38 4.88
N GLU A 91 -23.82 1.46 5.64
CA GLU A 91 -24.01 2.83 5.16
C GLU A 91 -22.72 3.61 5.41
N PHE A 92 -22.29 4.40 4.42
CA PHE A 92 -21.12 5.28 4.52
C PHE A 92 -21.28 6.51 3.63
N PRO A 93 -20.58 7.63 3.91
CA PRO A 93 -20.68 8.83 3.08
C PRO A 93 -20.15 8.58 1.67
N ASP A 94 -20.91 9.00 0.66
CA ASP A 94 -20.46 9.09 -0.72
C ASP A 94 -19.87 10.49 -0.95
N PHE A 95 -18.54 10.56 -1.00
CA PHE A 95 -17.82 11.82 -1.21
C PHE A 95 -17.88 12.32 -2.65
N THR A 96 -18.32 11.50 -3.60
CA THR A 96 -18.41 11.88 -5.02
C THR A 96 -19.69 12.67 -5.28
N TYR A 97 -20.79 12.23 -4.68
CA TYR A 97 -22.13 12.80 -4.92
C TYR A 97 -22.71 13.53 -3.70
N GLY A 98 -21.98 13.59 -2.58
CA GLY A 98 -22.43 14.23 -1.34
C GLY A 98 -23.58 13.51 -0.63
N GLY A 99 -23.71 12.19 -0.85
CA GLY A 99 -24.81 11.35 -0.36
C GLY A 99 -24.38 10.31 0.68
N ILE A 100 -25.24 9.32 0.92
CA ILE A 100 -24.92 8.10 1.67
C ILE A 100 -24.93 6.94 0.68
N ALA A 101 -23.78 6.29 0.51
CA ALA A 101 -23.69 5.02 -0.18
C ALA A 101 -24.07 3.88 0.77
N GLY A 102 -24.76 2.87 0.24
CA GLY A 102 -25.19 1.70 0.99
C GLY A 102 -24.80 0.42 0.27
N HIS A 103 -24.20 -0.53 0.99
CA HIS A 103 -23.92 -1.89 0.50
C HIS A 103 -24.56 -2.94 1.40
N GLU A 104 -25.12 -4.00 0.82
CA GLU A 104 -25.72 -5.12 1.56
C GLU A 104 -24.71 -6.27 1.67
N LEU A 105 -24.05 -6.40 2.83
CA LEU A 105 -23.14 -7.52 3.14
C LEU A 105 -23.86 -8.87 3.23
N TYR A 106 -25.15 -8.87 3.52
CA TYR A 106 -25.98 -10.07 3.51
C TYR A 106 -27.41 -9.66 3.18
N LYS A 107 -28.05 -10.39 2.29
CA LYS A 107 -29.48 -10.26 2.01
C LYS A 107 -30.06 -11.58 1.56
N ARG A 108 -31.06 -12.04 2.31
CA ARG A 108 -31.88 -13.19 1.95
C ARG A 108 -33.33 -12.87 2.23
N GLU A 109 -34.19 -13.26 1.31
CA GLU A 109 -35.63 -13.18 1.48
C GLU A 109 -36.14 -14.38 2.28
N ARG A 110 -37.33 -14.24 2.86
CA ARG A 110 -37.96 -15.28 3.71
C ARG A 110 -38.19 -16.61 2.97
N ASN A 111 -38.47 -16.55 1.67
CA ASN A 111 -38.68 -17.71 0.81
C ASN A 111 -37.38 -18.46 0.46
N ILE A 112 -36.21 -17.84 0.64
CA ILE A 112 -34.90 -18.42 0.36
C ILE A 112 -33.96 -18.18 1.56
N PRO A 113 -34.28 -18.73 2.75
CA PRO A 113 -33.43 -18.56 3.92
C PRO A 113 -32.15 -19.39 3.78
N GLN A 114 -31.08 -18.97 4.46
CA GLN A 114 -29.90 -19.80 4.64
C GLN A 114 -30.13 -20.73 5.84
N PHE A 115 -29.87 -22.03 5.67
CA PHE A 115 -29.94 -22.99 6.77
C PHE A 115 -28.56 -23.13 7.40
N LEU A 116 -28.48 -22.99 8.72
CA LEU A 116 -27.25 -23.01 9.50
C LEU A 116 -27.32 -24.11 10.55
N ASN A 117 -26.22 -24.82 10.75
CA ASN A 117 -25.98 -25.71 11.87
C ASN A 117 -25.46 -24.93 13.09
N THR A 118 -24.96 -25.65 14.10
CA THR A 118 -24.65 -25.10 15.43
C THR A 118 -23.60 -23.98 15.43
N SER A 119 -22.70 -23.97 14.43
CA SER A 119 -21.59 -23.01 14.29
C SER A 119 -21.24 -22.77 12.81
N ASP A 120 -22.19 -22.25 12.04
CA ASP A 120 -22.00 -21.98 10.61
C ASP A 120 -21.83 -20.48 10.31
N THR A 121 -21.29 -20.19 9.12
CA THR A 121 -21.03 -18.83 8.65
C THR A 121 -22.06 -18.41 7.61
N LEU A 122 -22.54 -17.16 7.71
CA LEU A 122 -23.39 -16.57 6.68
C LEU A 122 -22.60 -16.38 5.38
N ILE A 123 -23.20 -16.75 4.25
CA ILE A 123 -22.61 -16.47 2.94
C ILE A 123 -22.81 -14.97 2.67
N LEU A 124 -21.74 -14.20 2.81
CA LEU A 124 -21.78 -12.77 2.64
C LEU A 124 -21.84 -12.39 1.16
N ASN A 125 -22.70 -11.43 0.85
CA ASN A 125 -22.80 -10.83 -0.47
C ASN A 125 -21.82 -9.65 -0.59
N GLY A 126 -21.33 -9.43 -1.80
CA GLY A 126 -20.58 -8.26 -2.20
C GLY A 126 -21.37 -7.36 -3.14
N PRO A 127 -20.86 -6.15 -3.41
CA PRO A 127 -21.37 -5.34 -4.50
C PRO A 127 -21.26 -6.12 -5.80
N LEU A 128 -22.15 -5.79 -6.74
CA LEU A 128 -22.09 -6.39 -8.08
C LEU A 128 -20.74 -6.12 -8.75
N TYR A 129 -20.34 -7.00 -9.67
CA TYR A 129 -19.12 -6.83 -10.46
C TYR A 129 -19.06 -5.45 -11.15
N THR A 130 -20.21 -4.98 -11.66
CA THR A 130 -20.36 -3.70 -12.37
C THR A 130 -20.45 -2.49 -11.45
N CYS A 131 -20.40 -2.69 -10.13
CA CYS A 131 -20.42 -1.59 -9.17
C CYS A 131 -19.17 -0.70 -9.37
N ASP A 132 -19.35 0.61 -9.21
CA ASP A 132 -18.21 1.52 -9.19
C ASP A 132 -17.30 1.15 -8.00
N PRO A 133 -15.96 1.10 -8.16
CA PRO A 133 -15.04 0.86 -7.06
C PRO A 133 -15.30 1.74 -5.84
N LEU A 134 -15.77 2.98 -6.04
CA LEU A 134 -16.08 3.93 -4.97
C LEU A 134 -17.24 3.49 -4.08
N HIS A 135 -18.09 2.59 -4.56
CA HIS A 135 -19.22 2.02 -3.83
C HIS A 135 -18.95 0.61 -3.30
N ALA A 136 -17.75 0.08 -3.55
CA ALA A 136 -17.50 -1.35 -3.41
C ALA A 136 -17.00 -1.81 -2.02
N CYS A 137 -16.41 -0.93 -1.23
CA CYS A 137 -15.87 -1.30 0.09
C CYS A 137 -16.06 -0.17 1.11
N MET A 138 -16.04 -0.57 2.39
CA MET A 138 -16.41 0.27 3.52
C MET A 138 -15.23 1.17 3.94
N PRO A 139 -15.30 2.50 3.80
CA PRO A 139 -14.32 3.40 4.39
C PRO A 139 -14.42 3.35 5.92
N LEU A 140 -13.30 3.57 6.61
CA LEU A 140 -13.30 3.58 8.08
C LEU A 140 -14.18 4.70 8.66
N HIS A 141 -14.20 5.87 8.03
CA HIS A 141 -14.84 7.04 8.62
C HIS A 141 -16.36 7.06 8.37
N ARG A 142 -17.13 7.30 9.45
CA ARG A 142 -18.60 7.42 9.44
C ARG A 142 -19.32 6.22 8.84
N ASN A 143 -18.75 5.02 8.97
CA ASN A 143 -19.43 3.79 8.64
C ASN A 143 -20.53 3.49 9.67
N LYS A 144 -21.63 2.92 9.22
CA LYS A 144 -22.72 2.43 10.06
C LYS A 144 -23.17 1.08 9.51
N ILE A 145 -23.14 0.06 10.36
CA ILE A 145 -23.60 -1.28 10.04
C ILE A 145 -24.96 -1.49 10.69
N ASP A 146 -25.94 -1.86 9.86
CA ASP A 146 -27.31 -2.16 10.27
C ASP A 146 -27.57 -3.66 10.10
N VAL A 147 -27.71 -4.36 11.21
CA VAL A 147 -28.04 -5.80 11.26
C VAL A 147 -29.53 -5.94 11.52
N LYS A 148 -30.25 -6.64 10.62
CA LYS A 148 -31.67 -6.98 10.77
C LYS A 148 -31.91 -8.40 10.25
N LEU A 149 -31.74 -9.37 11.14
CA LEU A 149 -31.85 -10.80 10.86
C LEU A 149 -33.03 -11.43 11.59
N PHE A 150 -33.69 -12.38 10.94
CA PHE A 150 -34.84 -13.13 11.43
C PHE A 150 -34.57 -14.62 11.29
N CYS A 151 -35.28 -15.41 12.10
CA CYS A 151 -35.21 -16.86 12.09
C CYS A 151 -36.61 -17.50 12.14
N GLY A 152 -36.78 -18.63 11.44
CA GLY A 152 -38.04 -19.39 11.43
C GLY A 152 -39.26 -18.56 11.01
N GLU A 153 -40.31 -18.57 11.83
CA GLU A 153 -41.57 -17.84 11.60
C GLU A 153 -41.48 -16.36 12.05
N ASP A 154 -40.61 -15.57 11.42
CA ASP A 154 -40.46 -14.12 11.67
C ASP A 154 -39.97 -13.71 13.07
N LYS A 155 -39.31 -14.62 13.80
CA LYS A 155 -38.69 -14.26 15.08
C LYS A 155 -37.42 -13.46 14.83
N VAL A 156 -37.30 -12.30 15.45
CA VAL A 156 -36.07 -11.48 15.39
C VAL A 156 -34.92 -12.30 15.97
N PHE A 157 -33.88 -12.51 15.15
CA PHE A 157 -32.65 -13.16 15.58
C PHE A 157 -31.66 -12.11 16.09
N ALA A 158 -31.37 -11.11 15.26
CA ALA A 158 -30.48 -10.00 15.60
C ALA A 158 -31.03 -8.68 15.02
N PHE A 159 -31.02 -7.63 15.83
CA PHE A 159 -31.38 -6.27 15.42
C PHE A 159 -30.46 -5.28 16.14
N GLU A 160 -29.44 -4.79 15.46
CA GLU A 160 -28.48 -3.84 16.04
C GLU A 160 -27.99 -2.88 14.95
N SER A 161 -27.66 -1.67 15.36
CA SER A 161 -27.02 -0.66 14.52
C SER A 161 -25.78 -0.16 15.26
N PHE A 162 -24.62 -0.24 14.62
CA PHE A 162 -23.35 0.15 15.23
C PHE A 162 -22.34 0.61 14.18
N SER A 163 -21.38 1.40 14.60
CA SER A 163 -20.19 1.70 13.80
C SER A 163 -19.08 0.73 14.19
N LEU A 164 -18.29 0.30 13.21
CA LEU A 164 -17.05 -0.41 13.52
C LEU A 164 -16.06 0.60 14.08
N GLU A 165 -15.87 0.55 15.40
CA GLU A 165 -15.07 1.51 16.16
C GLU A 165 -13.60 1.44 15.77
N ASP A 166 -13.02 2.64 15.63
CA ASP A 166 -11.58 2.85 15.69
C ASP A 166 -11.16 2.98 17.15
N ASN A 167 -10.83 1.86 17.80
CA ASN A 167 -10.25 1.88 19.14
C ASN A 167 -8.78 2.35 19.16
N GLY A 168 -8.26 2.89 18.05
CA GLY A 168 -7.01 3.66 17.98
C GLY A 168 -5.71 2.86 18.17
N SER A 169 -5.76 1.60 18.60
CA SER A 169 -4.57 0.78 18.82
C SER A 169 -4.45 -0.45 17.91
N ASP A 170 -5.56 -1.06 17.48
CA ASP A 170 -5.47 -2.42 16.92
C ASP A 170 -5.71 -2.41 15.39
N TYR A 171 -4.92 -1.61 14.66
CA TYR A 171 -4.97 -1.59 13.20
C TYR A 171 -4.30 -2.83 12.63
N GLU A 172 -4.90 -3.38 11.58
CA GLU A 172 -4.47 -4.63 10.99
C GLU A 172 -4.39 -5.78 12.00
N GLU A 173 -5.35 -5.82 12.90
CA GLU A 173 -5.63 -6.98 13.72
C GLU A 173 -7.07 -7.39 13.48
N VAL A 174 -7.32 -8.69 13.46
CA VAL A 174 -8.66 -9.23 13.26
C VAL A 174 -9.44 -8.98 14.52
N LYS A 175 -10.49 -8.20 14.39
CA LYS A 175 -11.42 -7.87 15.45
C LYS A 175 -12.67 -8.71 15.27
N SER A 176 -13.33 -9.01 16.39
CA SER A 176 -14.65 -9.60 16.37
C SER A 176 -15.63 -8.70 17.12
N ARG A 177 -16.79 -8.46 16.51
CA ARG A 177 -17.94 -7.84 17.16
C ARG A 177 -18.96 -8.93 17.46
N VAL A 178 -19.29 -9.10 18.73
CA VAL A 178 -20.28 -10.09 19.18
C VAL A 178 -21.60 -9.38 19.47
N ILE A 179 -22.64 -9.80 18.78
CA ILE A 179 -24.03 -9.39 19.02
C ILE A 179 -24.71 -10.54 19.75
N ASN A 180 -25.07 -10.32 21.01
CA ASN A 180 -25.73 -11.33 21.82
C ASN A 180 -27.22 -11.39 21.46
N CYS A 181 -27.68 -12.58 21.07
CA CYS A 181 -29.05 -12.85 20.67
C CYS A 181 -29.75 -13.74 21.72
N GLU A 182 -31.08 -13.85 21.66
CA GLU A 182 -31.81 -14.77 22.53
C GLU A 182 -31.37 -16.23 22.29
N GLN A 183 -31.26 -16.62 21.02
CA GLN A 183 -31.00 -17.99 20.57
C GLN A 183 -29.51 -18.35 20.42
N GLY A 184 -28.62 -17.36 20.55
CA GLY A 184 -27.22 -17.52 20.16
C GLY A 184 -26.43 -16.23 20.27
N SER A 185 -25.38 -16.14 19.49
CA SER A 185 -24.64 -14.91 19.20
C SER A 185 -24.34 -14.83 17.70
N LEU A 186 -24.30 -13.61 17.18
CA LEU A 186 -23.74 -13.30 15.87
C LEU A 186 -22.34 -12.76 16.10
N ILE A 187 -21.33 -13.33 15.46
CA ILE A 187 -19.93 -12.93 15.58
C ILE A 187 -19.48 -12.42 14.22
N MET A 188 -19.23 -11.12 14.12
CA MET A 188 -18.71 -10.49 12.91
C MET A 188 -17.21 -10.31 13.03
N SER A 189 -16.45 -10.99 12.18
CA SER A 189 -14.99 -10.85 12.11
C SER A 189 -14.61 -9.85 11.03
N TYR A 190 -13.80 -8.86 11.38
CA TYR A 190 -13.40 -7.77 10.50
C TYR A 190 -11.99 -7.27 10.78
N ILE A 191 -11.44 -6.50 9.86
CA ILE A 191 -10.13 -5.85 10.00
C ILE A 191 -10.21 -4.42 9.51
N VAL A 192 -9.48 -3.54 10.19
CA VAL A 192 -9.25 -2.17 9.75
C VAL A 192 -7.89 -2.09 9.07
N ILE A 193 -7.89 -1.74 7.79
CA ILE A 193 -6.72 -1.69 6.91
C ILE A 193 -6.35 -0.21 6.70
N PRO A 194 -5.27 0.30 7.31
CA PRO A 194 -4.90 1.71 7.23
C PRO A 194 -4.46 2.14 5.81
N PHE A 195 -3.87 1.21 5.05
CA PHE A 195 -3.44 1.42 3.65
C PHE A 195 -4.23 0.55 2.70
N GLY A 196 -5.56 0.62 2.79
CA GLY A 196 -6.46 -0.15 1.96
C GLY A 196 -6.48 0.31 0.51
N VAL A 197 -6.49 -0.65 -0.40
CA VAL A 197 -6.88 -0.52 -1.81
C VAL A 197 -8.03 -1.47 -2.11
N PHE A 198 -8.81 -1.18 -3.14
CA PHE A 198 -9.84 -2.11 -3.58
C PHE A 198 -9.26 -3.10 -4.58
N CYS A 199 -9.70 -4.35 -4.47
CA CYS A 199 -9.41 -5.40 -5.41
C CYS A 199 -10.71 -5.98 -5.91
N ARG A 200 -10.82 -6.10 -7.24
CA ARG A 200 -11.90 -6.82 -7.91
C ARG A 200 -11.35 -8.11 -8.47
N LEU A 201 -11.91 -9.25 -8.05
CA LEU A 201 -11.58 -10.58 -8.57
C LEU A 201 -12.56 -11.00 -9.66
N GLU A 202 -12.06 -11.66 -10.69
CA GLU A 202 -12.81 -12.31 -11.76
C GLU A 202 -12.27 -13.72 -11.95
N VAL A 203 -13.17 -14.70 -12.09
CA VAL A 203 -12.84 -16.09 -12.44
C VAL A 203 -13.65 -16.46 -13.66
N LYS A 204 -12.99 -16.91 -14.72
CA LYS A 204 -13.63 -17.21 -16.00
C LYS A 204 -13.18 -18.57 -16.53
N PHE A 205 -14.13 -19.32 -17.07
CA PHE A 205 -13.87 -20.64 -17.66
C PHE A 205 -13.97 -20.54 -19.18
N SER A 206 -13.01 -21.14 -19.89
CA SER A 206 -13.05 -21.28 -21.35
C SER A 206 -12.72 -22.72 -21.75
N ASN A 207 -13.28 -23.21 -22.87
CA ASN A 207 -12.99 -24.57 -23.34
C ASN A 207 -11.52 -24.74 -23.75
N ARG A 208 -11.01 -25.97 -23.85
CA ARG A 208 -9.77 -26.29 -24.57
C ARG A 208 -10.11 -26.91 -25.94
N GLN A 209 -9.35 -26.55 -26.98
CA GLN A 209 -9.74 -26.71 -28.39
C GLN A 209 -9.90 -28.15 -28.91
N THR A 210 -9.66 -29.16 -28.07
CA THR A 210 -9.46 -30.57 -28.48
C THR A 210 -10.60 -31.53 -28.13
N SER A 211 -11.67 -31.09 -27.46
CA SER A 211 -12.86 -31.91 -27.15
C SER A 211 -14.16 -31.18 -27.43
N GLU A 212 -15.28 -31.93 -27.36
CA GLU A 212 -16.66 -31.41 -27.48
C GLU A 212 -16.80 -30.08 -26.75
N LYS A 213 -17.23 -29.03 -27.47
CA LYS A 213 -17.47 -27.71 -26.87
C LYS A 213 -18.53 -27.88 -25.80
N ARG A 214 -18.16 -27.61 -24.55
CA ARG A 214 -19.11 -27.50 -23.47
C ARG A 214 -19.69 -26.10 -23.47
N ASP A 215 -21.00 -25.99 -23.32
CA ASP A 215 -21.63 -24.68 -23.15
C ASP A 215 -21.60 -24.24 -21.67
N PHE A 216 -21.48 -25.20 -20.74
CA PHE A 216 -21.42 -24.95 -19.31
C PHE A 216 -20.67 -26.06 -18.55
N VAL A 217 -20.27 -25.77 -17.32
CA VAL A 217 -19.70 -26.73 -16.36
C VAL A 217 -20.41 -26.54 -15.02
N ASP A 218 -20.85 -27.64 -14.41
CA ASP A 218 -21.45 -27.63 -13.07
C ASP A 218 -20.32 -27.81 -12.04
N ILE A 219 -20.04 -26.78 -11.23
CA ILE A 219 -18.86 -26.68 -10.36
C ILE A 219 -19.26 -26.64 -8.89
N ASN A 220 -18.49 -27.31 -8.04
CA ASN A 220 -18.50 -27.15 -6.58
C ASN A 220 -17.09 -26.90 -6.02
N GLY A 221 -16.99 -26.59 -4.73
CA GLY A 221 -15.73 -26.26 -4.07
C GLY A 221 -15.71 -24.83 -3.54
N LYS A 222 -14.52 -24.22 -3.47
CA LYS A 222 -14.25 -22.97 -2.76
C LYS A 222 -13.30 -22.06 -3.54
N VAL A 223 -13.63 -20.77 -3.55
CA VAL A 223 -12.72 -19.68 -3.94
C VAL A 223 -12.62 -18.72 -2.77
N SER A 224 -11.41 -18.51 -2.26
CA SER A 224 -11.18 -17.57 -1.17
C SER A 224 -9.99 -16.67 -1.44
N VAL A 225 -9.99 -15.51 -0.79
CA VAL A 225 -8.91 -14.53 -0.86
C VAL A 225 -8.40 -14.26 0.55
N ARG A 226 -7.10 -14.40 0.74
CA ARG A 226 -6.40 -14.05 1.98
C ARG A 226 -5.23 -13.13 1.69
N TYR A 227 -4.62 -12.64 2.76
CA TYR A 227 -3.56 -11.63 2.67
C TYR A 227 -2.23 -12.27 3.03
N ALA A 228 -1.20 -12.00 2.24
CA ALA A 228 0.17 -12.40 2.59
C ALA A 228 1.03 -11.16 2.84
N ASN A 229 2.03 -11.34 3.70
CA ASN A 229 3.00 -10.29 4.02
C ASN A 229 2.41 -9.03 4.69
N THR A 230 1.46 -9.21 5.61
CA THR A 230 0.82 -8.11 6.36
C THR A 230 1.45 -7.84 7.73
N TYR A 231 1.12 -6.71 8.39
CA TYR A 231 1.66 -6.33 9.70
C TYR A 231 1.06 -7.08 10.90
N GLY A 232 0.11 -7.99 10.71
CA GLY A 232 -0.61 -8.69 11.79
C GLY A 232 -0.77 -10.19 11.58
N SER A 233 -1.35 -10.87 12.57
CA SER A 233 -1.45 -12.34 12.66
C SER A 233 -2.58 -12.96 11.80
N TYR A 234 -2.95 -12.33 10.68
CA TYR A 234 -4.18 -12.63 9.95
C TYR A 234 -3.94 -13.19 8.54
N ALA A 235 -2.73 -13.68 8.26
CA ALA A 235 -2.42 -14.37 7.01
C ALA A 235 -3.25 -15.66 6.79
N LEU A 236 -3.93 -16.13 7.84
CA LEU A 236 -4.83 -17.28 7.84
C LEU A 236 -6.31 -16.91 7.70
N GLU A 237 -6.67 -15.63 7.88
CA GLU A 237 -8.06 -15.21 7.67
C GLU A 237 -8.35 -15.09 6.18
N GLU A 238 -9.41 -15.76 5.75
CA GLU A 238 -9.84 -15.81 4.37
C GLU A 238 -11.20 -15.11 4.19
N SER A 239 -11.32 -14.35 3.11
CA SER A 239 -12.60 -13.88 2.59
C SER A 239 -13.09 -14.90 1.58
N ILE A 240 -14.11 -15.67 1.94
CA ILE A 240 -14.73 -16.65 1.06
C ILE A 240 -15.57 -15.89 0.02
N LEU A 241 -15.23 -16.07 -1.26
CA LEU A 241 -15.91 -15.41 -2.38
C LEU A 241 -16.87 -16.37 -3.10
N PHE A 242 -16.61 -17.66 -3.01
CA PHE A 242 -17.48 -18.72 -3.49
C PHE A 242 -17.29 -19.96 -2.62
N GLU A 243 -18.38 -20.62 -2.26
CA GLU A 243 -18.36 -21.91 -1.58
C GLU A 243 -19.63 -22.68 -1.93
N LYS A 244 -19.45 -23.94 -2.33
CA LYS A 244 -20.52 -24.90 -2.58
C LYS A 244 -20.08 -26.24 -2.01
N GLU A 245 -20.93 -26.83 -1.18
CA GLU A 245 -20.66 -28.15 -0.60
C GLU A 245 -20.65 -29.25 -1.67
N VAL A 246 -20.20 -30.46 -1.29
CA VAL A 246 -20.08 -31.62 -2.19
C VAL A 246 -21.41 -31.99 -2.87
N HIS A 247 -22.55 -31.64 -2.27
CA HIS A 247 -23.89 -31.95 -2.78
C HIS A 247 -24.58 -30.76 -3.47
N GLU A 248 -23.91 -29.61 -3.52
CA GLU A 248 -24.37 -28.40 -4.19
C GLU A 248 -23.50 -28.13 -5.41
N TYR A 249 -24.01 -27.34 -6.36
CA TYR A 249 -23.23 -26.88 -7.49
C TYR A 249 -23.69 -25.51 -7.95
N GLU A 250 -22.82 -24.86 -8.72
CA GLU A 250 -23.11 -23.68 -9.50
C GLU A 250 -22.88 -24.02 -10.98
N ARG A 251 -23.85 -23.71 -11.83
CA ARG A 251 -23.66 -23.84 -13.27
C ARG A 251 -22.93 -22.62 -13.79
N VAL A 252 -21.74 -22.83 -14.34
CA VAL A 252 -20.92 -21.78 -14.92
C VAL A 252 -20.95 -21.90 -16.44
N GLU A 253 -21.48 -20.89 -17.12
CA GLU A 253 -21.46 -20.82 -18.59
C GLU A 253 -20.02 -20.58 -19.08
N ILE A 254 -19.62 -21.32 -20.11
CA ILE A 254 -18.29 -21.16 -20.70
C ILE A 254 -18.20 -19.78 -21.39
N ASP A 255 -17.04 -19.16 -21.28
CA ASP A 255 -16.71 -17.81 -21.74
C ASP A 255 -17.45 -16.68 -20.98
N GLN A 256 -18.10 -17.01 -19.87
CA GLN A 256 -18.68 -16.07 -18.92
C GLN A 256 -17.99 -16.11 -17.56
N ASN A 257 -18.21 -15.06 -16.78
CA ASN A 257 -17.66 -14.93 -15.44
C ASN A 257 -18.43 -15.82 -14.48
N MET A 258 -17.70 -16.56 -13.67
CA MET A 258 -18.24 -17.32 -12.56
C MET A 258 -18.93 -16.37 -11.58
N LEU A 259 -20.13 -16.74 -11.14
CA LEU A 259 -20.86 -15.97 -10.16
C LEU A 259 -20.24 -16.13 -8.77
N LEU A 260 -19.48 -15.12 -8.36
CA LEU A 260 -18.96 -15.02 -6.99
C LEU A 260 -20.02 -14.37 -6.09
N ALA A 261 -20.10 -14.80 -4.83
CA ALA A 261 -20.89 -14.14 -3.81
C ALA A 261 -20.38 -12.71 -3.55
N ARG A 262 -19.07 -12.49 -3.71
CA ARG A 262 -18.40 -11.21 -3.57
C ARG A 262 -17.26 -11.08 -4.60
N TYR A 263 -17.27 -9.99 -5.35
CA TYR A 263 -16.19 -9.67 -6.31
C TYR A 263 -15.15 -8.72 -5.73
N TRP A 264 -15.53 -7.94 -4.71
CA TRP A 264 -14.74 -6.83 -4.18
C TRP A 264 -14.20 -7.13 -2.79
N VAL A 265 -12.91 -6.92 -2.59
CA VAL A 265 -12.24 -7.05 -1.29
C VAL A 265 -11.30 -5.87 -1.04
N ALA A 266 -11.23 -5.41 0.19
CA ALA A 266 -10.24 -4.42 0.62
C ALA A 266 -8.95 -5.11 1.04
N LEU A 267 -7.82 -4.63 0.54
CA LEU A 267 -6.49 -5.22 0.79
C LEU A 267 -5.48 -4.16 1.20
N PRO A 268 -4.46 -4.49 2.01
CA PRO A 268 -3.33 -3.60 2.20
C PRO A 268 -2.58 -3.43 0.87
N ALA A 269 -2.33 -2.18 0.45
CA ALA A 269 -1.67 -1.83 -0.81
C ALA A 269 -0.25 -2.41 -0.96
N TYR A 270 0.37 -2.76 0.17
CA TYR A 270 1.72 -3.29 0.24
C TYR A 270 1.78 -4.82 0.35
N SER A 271 0.61 -5.46 0.47
CA SER A 271 0.44 -6.90 0.68
C SER A 271 0.17 -7.62 -0.64
N PHE A 272 0.53 -8.90 -0.69
CA PHE A 272 0.09 -9.78 -1.77
C PHE A 272 -1.33 -10.26 -1.47
N SER A 273 -2.18 -10.18 -2.49
CA SER A 273 -3.50 -10.81 -2.50
C SER A 273 -3.28 -12.27 -2.86
N VAL A 274 -3.61 -13.18 -1.95
CA VAL A 274 -3.48 -14.61 -2.20
C VAL A 274 -4.85 -15.18 -2.51
N VAL A 275 -5.03 -15.69 -3.72
CA VAL A 275 -6.28 -16.29 -4.18
C VAL A 275 -6.12 -17.81 -4.15
N ASP A 276 -6.92 -18.48 -3.33
CA ASP A 276 -6.94 -19.94 -3.21
C ASP A 276 -8.14 -20.49 -4.00
N LEU A 277 -7.87 -21.40 -4.93
CA LEU A 277 -8.85 -22.02 -5.82
C LEU A 277 -8.87 -23.53 -5.59
N ASP A 278 -9.96 -24.02 -5.02
CA ASP A 278 -10.25 -25.43 -4.86
C ASP A 278 -11.59 -25.74 -5.53
N LEU A 279 -11.58 -26.14 -6.80
CA LEU A 279 -12.81 -26.38 -7.56
C LEU A 279 -12.84 -27.78 -8.15
N SER A 280 -14.01 -28.41 -8.13
CA SER A 280 -14.27 -29.72 -8.70
C SER A 280 -15.54 -29.71 -9.55
N GLU A 281 -15.59 -30.58 -10.55
CA GLU A 281 -16.77 -30.80 -11.38
C GLU A 281 -17.77 -31.65 -10.60
N PHE A 282 -18.99 -31.15 -10.45
CA PHE A 282 -20.01 -31.73 -9.58
C PHE A 282 -20.39 -33.17 -9.98
N VAL A 283 -20.64 -33.41 -11.26
CA VAL A 283 -21.16 -34.70 -11.74
C VAL A 283 -20.09 -35.80 -11.71
N SER A 284 -18.87 -35.47 -12.11
CA SER A 284 -17.77 -36.44 -12.21
C SER A 284 -16.96 -36.57 -10.92
N GLY A 285 -17.04 -35.58 -10.02
CA GLY A 285 -16.15 -35.43 -8.87
C GLY A 285 -14.70 -35.11 -9.27
N ARG A 286 -14.46 -34.79 -10.55
CA ARG A 286 -13.11 -34.51 -11.07
C ARG A 286 -12.63 -33.18 -10.50
N LYS A 287 -11.44 -33.17 -9.88
CA LYS A 287 -10.77 -31.94 -9.48
C LYS A 287 -10.43 -31.10 -10.72
N ILE A 288 -10.96 -29.89 -10.78
CA ILE A 288 -10.71 -28.95 -11.89
C ILE A 288 -9.42 -28.18 -11.61
N ILE A 289 -9.29 -27.63 -10.39
CA ILE A 289 -8.12 -26.87 -9.92
C ILE A 289 -7.96 -26.98 -8.41
N SER A 290 -6.71 -26.98 -7.95
CA SER A 290 -6.30 -26.96 -6.54
C SER A 290 -5.02 -26.16 -6.41
N ASP A 291 -5.10 -24.85 -6.55
CA ASP A 291 -3.92 -24.01 -6.66
C ASP A 291 -4.08 -22.66 -5.96
N THR A 292 -2.96 -22.00 -5.71
CA THR A 292 -2.84 -20.74 -4.99
C THR A 292 -2.10 -19.73 -5.85
N MET A 293 -2.63 -18.51 -5.95
CA MET A 293 -2.05 -17.43 -6.73
C MET A 293 -1.71 -16.24 -5.85
N GLU A 294 -0.58 -15.59 -6.12
CA GLU A 294 -0.19 -14.37 -5.42
C GLU A 294 -0.19 -13.19 -6.39
N PHE A 295 -1.10 -12.25 -6.16
CA PHE A 295 -1.20 -11.02 -6.93
C PHE A 295 -0.73 -9.83 -6.10
N LEU A 296 0.29 -9.13 -6.59
CA LEU A 296 0.74 -7.89 -5.97
C LEU A 296 -0.06 -6.70 -6.50
N ALA A 297 -0.49 -5.82 -5.61
CA ALA A 297 -1.20 -4.60 -5.99
C ALA A 297 -0.38 -3.72 -6.94
N GLN A 298 -0.96 -3.38 -8.09
CA GLN A 298 -0.34 -2.52 -9.11
C GLN A 298 -1.36 -1.49 -9.61
N PRO A 299 -0.94 -0.24 -9.89
CA PRO A 299 -1.80 0.72 -10.53
C PRO A 299 -1.97 0.38 -12.01
N GLU A 300 -3.17 0.67 -12.50
CA GLU A 300 -3.60 0.51 -13.90
C GLU A 300 -3.59 -0.93 -14.42
N GLY A 301 -4.79 -1.41 -14.78
CA GLY A 301 -4.97 -2.66 -15.50
C GLY A 301 -5.56 -3.78 -14.67
N MET A 302 -6.05 -4.78 -15.39
CA MET A 302 -6.48 -6.06 -14.86
C MET A 302 -5.34 -7.04 -15.06
N TYR A 303 -4.86 -7.63 -13.98
CA TYR A 303 -3.75 -8.57 -13.96
C TYR A 303 -4.33 -9.93 -13.69
N GLY A 304 -4.27 -10.79 -14.69
CA GLY A 304 -4.71 -12.16 -14.57
C GLY A 304 -3.57 -13.13 -14.72
N ASP A 305 -3.77 -14.30 -14.15
CA ASP A 305 -3.00 -15.48 -14.46
C ASP A 305 -3.99 -16.61 -14.79
N THR A 306 -3.55 -17.60 -15.55
CA THR A 306 -4.44 -18.58 -16.18
C THR A 306 -3.92 -19.97 -15.98
N PHE A 307 -4.84 -20.86 -15.62
CA PHE A 307 -4.58 -22.28 -15.46
C PHE A 307 -5.09 -23.06 -16.64
N VAL A 308 -4.36 -24.13 -16.95
CA VAL A 308 -4.76 -25.14 -17.93
C VAL A 308 -5.15 -26.40 -17.18
N SER A 309 -6.44 -26.68 -17.15
CA SER A 309 -6.98 -28.01 -16.81
C SER A 309 -7.15 -28.82 -18.10
N ASP A 310 -7.30 -30.15 -18.01
CA ASP A 310 -7.24 -31.06 -19.15
C ASP A 310 -8.06 -30.59 -20.37
N ASP A 311 -9.29 -30.13 -20.14
CA ASP A 311 -10.24 -29.65 -21.15
C ASP A 311 -10.75 -28.21 -20.93
N LEU A 312 -10.26 -27.50 -19.91
CA LEU A 312 -10.71 -26.14 -19.55
C LEU A 312 -9.52 -25.22 -19.28
N PHE A 313 -9.63 -23.96 -19.71
CA PHE A 313 -8.81 -22.86 -19.23
C PHE A 313 -9.55 -22.09 -18.15
N ILE A 314 -8.86 -21.74 -17.07
CA ILE A 314 -9.41 -20.99 -15.95
C ILE A 314 -8.60 -19.70 -15.82
N GLU A 315 -9.19 -18.60 -16.24
CA GLU A 315 -8.58 -17.27 -16.12
C GLU A 315 -9.00 -16.64 -14.79
N VAL A 316 -8.03 -16.23 -14.00
CA VAL A 316 -8.24 -15.58 -12.72
C VAL A 316 -7.60 -14.20 -12.80
N SER A 317 -8.43 -13.18 -12.74
CA SER A 317 -8.03 -11.81 -13.05
C SER A 317 -8.36 -10.88 -11.90
N VAL A 318 -7.38 -10.07 -11.50
CA VAL A 318 -7.47 -9.11 -10.40
C VAL A 318 -7.28 -7.70 -10.93
N ALA A 319 -8.16 -6.78 -10.56
CA ALA A 319 -8.00 -5.35 -10.84
C ALA A 319 -7.93 -4.57 -9.53
N TRP A 320 -6.97 -3.65 -9.43
CA TRP A 320 -6.83 -2.78 -8.27
C TRP A 320 -7.34 -1.38 -8.53
N PHE A 321 -7.99 -0.81 -7.53
CA PHE A 321 -8.54 0.53 -7.60
C PHE A 321 -8.14 1.32 -6.36
N THR A 322 -7.76 2.56 -6.60
CA THR A 322 -7.52 3.53 -5.54
C THR A 322 -8.87 3.91 -4.93
N PRO A 323 -9.05 3.85 -3.61
CA PRO A 323 -10.18 4.49 -2.97
C PRO A 323 -10.19 5.97 -3.30
N SER A 324 -11.38 6.57 -3.41
CA SER A 324 -11.46 8.03 -3.54
C SER A 324 -10.64 8.62 -2.39
N PRO A 325 -9.69 9.54 -2.67
CA PRO A 325 -9.24 10.41 -1.60
C PRO A 325 -10.51 10.98 -0.99
N MET A 326 -10.67 10.89 0.34
CA MET A 326 -11.76 11.59 1.01
C MET A 326 -11.67 13.02 0.50
N GLY A 327 -12.68 13.44 -0.28
CA GLY A 327 -12.50 14.46 -1.30
C GLY A 327 -11.89 15.75 -0.75
N PRO A 328 -11.25 16.59 -1.59
CA PRO A 328 -11.05 17.96 -1.19
C PRO A 328 -12.42 18.49 -0.75
N GLN A 329 -12.46 19.14 0.41
CA GLN A 329 -13.61 19.92 0.79
C GLN A 329 -13.92 20.80 -0.41
N TYR A 330 -15.04 20.53 -1.10
CA TYR A 330 -15.73 21.59 -1.80
C TYR A 330 -16.23 22.52 -0.69
N ASP A 331 -15.30 23.29 -0.11
CA ASP A 331 -15.66 24.62 0.32
C ASP A 331 -16.37 25.20 -0.88
N LYS A 332 -17.61 25.61 -0.65
CA LYS A 332 -18.31 26.50 -1.54
C LYS A 332 -17.36 27.67 -1.77
N PHE A 333 -16.57 27.61 -2.83
CA PHE A 333 -16.29 28.77 -3.63
C PHE A 333 -17.68 29.21 -4.09
N SER A 334 -18.33 30.03 -3.27
CA SER A 334 -19.19 31.07 -3.77
C SER A 334 -18.28 31.89 -4.68
N CYS A 335 -18.19 31.46 -5.94
CA CYS A 335 -17.96 32.39 -7.01
C CYS A 335 -19.14 33.34 -6.89
N ASN A 336 -18.94 34.45 -6.16
CA ASN A 336 -19.64 35.67 -6.50
C ASN A 336 -19.26 35.89 -7.96
N ILE A 337 -20.14 35.44 -8.85
CA ILE A 337 -20.19 35.95 -10.20
C ILE A 337 -20.64 37.38 -9.98
N ASP A 338 -19.66 38.27 -9.80
CA ASP A 338 -19.86 39.69 -10.00
C ASP A 338 -20.51 39.85 -11.37
N GLU A 339 -21.75 40.33 -11.30
CA GLU A 339 -22.45 41.14 -12.30
C GLU A 339 -21.75 41.22 -13.66
N ILE A 340 -22.15 40.33 -14.57
CA ILE A 340 -22.06 40.65 -16.00
C ILE A 340 -23.22 41.62 -16.25
N PRO A 341 -22.97 42.88 -16.67
CA PRO A 341 -24.05 43.78 -17.05
C PRO A 341 -24.67 43.22 -18.32
N MET A 342 -25.91 42.75 -18.23
CA MET A 342 -26.71 42.45 -19.41
C MET A 342 -27.06 43.78 -20.05
N GLU A 343 -26.50 44.04 -21.22
CA GLU A 343 -26.92 45.13 -22.08
C GLU A 343 -28.39 44.97 -22.43
N GLU A 344 -29.08 46.10 -22.30
CA GLU A 344 -30.48 46.34 -22.56
C GLU A 344 -30.85 45.98 -24.01
N ASP A 345 -31.85 45.12 -24.19
CA ASP A 345 -32.74 45.21 -25.34
C ASP A 345 -34.14 45.52 -24.80
N THR A 346 -34.50 46.79 -24.98
CA THR A 346 -35.84 47.36 -24.87
C THR A 346 -36.82 46.58 -25.73
N ASP A 347 -38.01 46.28 -25.20
CA ASP A 347 -39.25 46.66 -25.88
C ASP A 347 -40.43 46.61 -24.88
N GLU A 348 -41.25 47.63 -25.07
CA GLU A 348 -42.38 48.11 -24.28
C GLU A 348 -43.53 47.08 -24.18
N GLU A 349 -44.25 47.07 -23.06
CA GLU A 349 -45.69 47.42 -23.06
C GLU A 349 -46.27 47.44 -21.63
N ASP A 350 -47.11 48.45 -21.44
CA ASP A 350 -47.73 48.95 -20.23
C ASP A 350 -48.68 47.98 -19.52
N THR A 351 -48.83 48.14 -18.20
CA THR A 351 -50.14 48.42 -17.54
C THR A 351 -49.97 48.68 -16.04
N ASP A 352 -50.23 49.94 -15.66
CA ASP A 352 -51.08 50.47 -14.59
C ASP A 352 -51.10 49.76 -13.21
N GLU A 353 -50.53 50.41 -12.19
CA GLU A 353 -51.25 51.16 -11.12
C GLU A 353 -51.93 50.25 -10.07
N GLU A 354 -51.44 50.25 -8.83
CA GLU A 354 -52.02 51.03 -7.72
C GLU A 354 -51.37 50.64 -6.38
N ASP A 355 -51.26 51.68 -5.54
CA ASP A 355 -50.71 51.73 -4.19
C ASP A 355 -51.40 50.77 -3.20
N THR A 356 -50.68 50.36 -2.15
CA THR A 356 -51.13 50.56 -0.77
C THR A 356 -50.02 50.21 0.22
N ASP A 357 -49.70 51.20 1.05
CA ASP A 357 -49.02 51.04 2.33
C ASP A 357 -49.76 50.05 3.22
N GLU A 358 -49.04 49.25 4.02
CA GLU A 358 -49.40 49.05 5.43
C GLU A 358 -48.25 48.39 6.21
N GLU A 359 -47.95 49.05 7.32
CA GLU A 359 -47.05 48.65 8.39
C GLU A 359 -47.49 47.30 8.98
N ASP A 360 -46.55 46.45 9.39
CA ASP A 360 -46.67 45.75 10.67
C ASP A 360 -45.32 45.22 11.16
N THR A 361 -44.83 45.93 12.17
CA THR A 361 -43.87 45.52 13.19
C THR A 361 -44.22 44.18 13.81
N TYR A 362 -43.29 43.22 13.75
CA TYR A 362 -43.11 42.21 14.78
C TYR A 362 -41.63 42.10 15.12
N GLU A 363 -41.30 42.61 16.32
CA GLU A 363 -40.09 42.27 17.05
C GLU A 363 -40.22 40.82 17.53
N GLU A 364 -39.37 39.92 17.04
CA GLU A 364 -38.98 38.72 17.78
C GLU A 364 -37.46 38.71 17.92
N ASP A 365 -37.03 39.04 19.14
CA ASP A 365 -35.70 38.83 19.66
C ASP A 365 -35.37 37.32 19.66
N GLU A 366 -34.53 36.88 18.71
CA GLU A 366 -33.71 35.69 18.92
C GLU A 366 -32.22 36.05 18.80
N PRO A 367 -31.38 35.71 19.79
CA PRO A 367 -29.96 36.02 19.73
C PRO A 367 -29.27 35.07 18.74
N SER A 368 -28.96 35.58 17.55
CA SER A 368 -27.99 34.96 16.64
C SER A 368 -26.62 34.99 17.31
N SER A 369 -26.25 33.89 17.96
CA SER A 369 -24.85 33.59 18.25
C SER A 369 -24.18 33.29 16.91
N ASP A 370 -23.55 34.33 16.34
CA ASP A 370 -22.48 34.18 15.37
C ASP A 370 -21.30 33.45 16.03
N GLU A 371 -21.44 32.14 16.17
CA GLU A 371 -20.29 31.25 16.15
C GLU A 371 -20.24 30.66 14.75
N THR A 372 -19.60 31.41 13.84
CA THR A 372 -18.95 30.76 12.70
C THR A 372 -18.08 29.65 13.29
N PRO A 373 -18.30 28.37 12.97
CA PRO A 373 -17.42 27.32 13.44
C PRO A 373 -16.11 27.52 12.70
N SER A 374 -15.20 28.22 13.34
CA SER A 374 -13.78 28.28 13.03
C SER A 374 -13.33 26.90 12.58
N ASN A 375 -12.75 26.85 11.38
CA ASN A 375 -11.99 25.75 10.80
C ASN A 375 -11.85 24.55 11.73
N ILE A 376 -12.77 23.60 11.61
CA ILE A 376 -12.57 22.26 12.15
C ILE A 376 -11.41 21.70 11.32
N ASN A 377 -10.20 21.90 11.84
CA ASN A 377 -9.06 21.06 11.51
C ASN A 377 -9.58 19.62 11.62
N PHE A 378 -9.74 18.95 10.48
CA PHE A 378 -9.85 17.50 10.39
C PHE A 378 -8.51 16.93 10.84
N THR A 379 -8.23 17.09 12.14
CA THR A 379 -7.27 16.26 12.84
C THR A 379 -7.77 14.85 12.59
N ARG A 380 -6.96 14.08 11.85
CA ARG A 380 -7.13 12.65 11.67
C ARG A 380 -7.42 12.06 13.06
N GLY A 381 -8.69 11.78 13.36
CA GLY A 381 -9.11 11.24 14.65
C GLY A 381 -8.59 9.82 14.89
N LEU A 382 -7.87 9.28 13.91
CA LEU A 382 -7.22 8.00 13.94
C LEU A 382 -5.88 8.12 14.67
N ARG A 383 -5.79 7.55 15.88
CA ARG A 383 -4.50 7.49 16.58
C ARG A 383 -3.61 6.42 15.93
N PRO A 384 -2.34 6.72 15.65
CA PRO A 384 -1.38 5.70 15.24
C PRO A 384 -1.17 4.70 16.38
N HIS A 385 -1.00 3.42 16.05
CA HIS A 385 -0.51 2.45 17.03
C HIS A 385 0.96 2.78 17.35
N MET A 386 1.40 2.60 18.60
CA MET A 386 2.78 2.94 19.00
C MET A 386 3.86 2.15 18.23
N SER A 387 3.50 1.05 17.56
CA SER A 387 4.40 0.31 16.66
C SER A 387 4.06 0.40 15.17
N LYS A 388 2.99 1.12 14.78
CA LYS A 388 2.54 1.24 13.38
C LYS A 388 2.16 2.70 13.06
N PRO A 389 3.13 3.54 12.71
CA PRO A 389 2.91 4.96 12.47
C PRO A 389 2.09 5.24 11.20
N TRP A 390 1.36 6.37 11.17
CA TRP A 390 0.76 6.86 9.92
C TRP A 390 1.86 7.28 8.94
N PRO A 391 1.83 6.81 7.68
CA PRO A 391 2.73 7.27 6.68
C PRO A 391 2.34 8.67 6.26
N SER A 392 3.36 9.48 6.10
CA SER A 392 3.28 10.82 5.54
C SER A 392 4.16 10.87 4.30
N ARG A 393 4.01 11.96 3.56
CA ARG A 393 4.94 12.31 2.50
C ARG A 393 6.29 12.59 3.15
N ALA A 394 7.36 12.03 2.58
CA ALA A 394 8.69 12.24 3.13
C ALA A 394 9.79 12.23 2.10
N ILE A 395 10.92 12.85 2.42
CA ILE A 395 12.13 12.80 1.61
C ILE A 395 13.22 12.00 2.32
N GLU A 396 13.90 11.17 1.54
CA GLU A 396 15.07 10.39 1.95
C GLU A 396 16.26 10.80 1.09
N ILE A 397 17.28 11.38 1.71
CA ILE A 397 18.55 11.67 1.03
C ILE A 397 19.51 10.52 1.30
N PHE A 398 19.88 9.80 0.25
CA PHE A 398 20.73 8.62 0.33
C PHE A 398 22.20 9.00 0.41
N SER A 399 22.63 9.88 -0.50
CA SER A 399 24.03 10.30 -0.61
C SER A 399 24.18 11.65 -1.29
N VAL A 400 25.34 12.27 -1.05
CA VAL A 400 25.73 13.54 -1.65
C VAL A 400 27.15 13.37 -2.17
N PHE A 401 27.30 13.28 -3.49
CA PHE A 401 28.57 13.11 -4.16
C PHE A 401 29.15 14.46 -4.60
N VAL A 402 30.41 14.73 -4.26
CA VAL A 402 31.14 15.93 -4.68
C VAL A 402 32.15 15.57 -5.77
N GLY A 403 31.81 15.92 -7.01
CA GLY A 403 32.69 15.80 -8.16
C GLY A 403 33.67 16.97 -8.24
N ARG A 404 34.94 16.69 -8.56
CA ARG A 404 36.02 17.69 -8.60
C ARG A 404 37.04 17.37 -9.68
N GLN A 405 37.67 18.42 -10.22
CA GLN A 405 38.75 18.26 -11.20
C GLN A 405 39.99 17.65 -10.52
N ASN A 406 40.59 16.62 -11.14
CA ASN A 406 41.84 15.96 -10.71
C ASN A 406 41.82 15.18 -9.38
N SER A 407 40.65 14.95 -8.77
CA SER A 407 40.47 14.14 -7.55
C SER A 407 41.35 14.53 -6.35
N ASN A 408 41.81 15.78 -6.27
CA ASN A 408 42.64 16.28 -5.17
C ASN A 408 41.88 16.26 -3.84
N ALA A 409 42.56 15.95 -2.74
CA ALA A 409 41.94 15.97 -1.41
C ALA A 409 41.36 17.36 -1.09
N LEU A 410 40.12 17.41 -0.62
CA LEU A 410 39.39 18.64 -0.29
C LEU A 410 39.00 18.63 1.18
N ARG A 411 38.83 19.82 1.76
CA ARG A 411 38.25 20.01 3.08
C ARG A 411 36.95 20.80 2.90
N VAL A 412 35.84 20.08 2.77
CA VAL A 412 34.54 20.66 2.40
C VAL A 412 33.79 21.16 3.63
N TYR A 413 33.29 22.38 3.57
CA TYR A 413 32.41 23.01 4.56
C TYR A 413 31.23 23.70 3.86
N GLY A 414 30.25 24.16 4.63
CA GLY A 414 29.03 24.79 4.12
C GLY A 414 27.77 24.06 4.58
N SER A 415 26.68 24.16 3.82
CA SER A 415 25.41 23.52 4.14
C SER A 415 24.74 22.81 2.97
N LEU A 416 23.98 21.77 3.31
CA LEU A 416 22.94 21.16 2.49
C LEU A 416 21.64 21.26 3.30
N GLU A 417 20.67 21.96 2.75
CA GLU A 417 19.43 22.34 3.42
C GLU A 417 18.26 21.77 2.63
N VAL A 418 17.28 21.22 3.32
CA VAL A 418 15.96 20.90 2.77
C VAL A 418 14.97 21.83 3.44
N LEU A 419 14.17 22.53 2.63
CA LEU A 419 13.22 23.55 3.07
C LEU A 419 11.80 23.06 2.78
N SER A 420 10.93 23.25 3.77
CA SER A 420 9.47 23.21 3.66
C SER A 420 8.89 24.60 3.95
N ASP A 421 7.70 24.91 3.41
CA ASP A 421 7.08 26.25 3.50
C ASP A 421 6.75 26.71 4.94
N ASP A 422 6.70 25.81 5.92
CA ASP A 422 6.61 26.16 7.34
C ASP A 422 7.91 26.84 7.87
N HIS A 423 8.87 27.10 6.97
CA HIS A 423 10.19 27.67 7.25
C HIS A 423 11.04 26.78 8.16
N GLN A 424 10.70 25.49 8.31
CA GLN A 424 11.59 24.54 8.95
C GLN A 424 12.76 24.22 8.01
N ILE A 425 13.92 24.78 8.35
CA ILE A 425 15.18 24.47 7.67
C ILE A 425 15.70 23.15 8.24
N CYS A 426 15.67 22.08 7.43
CA CYS A 426 16.33 20.85 7.76
C CYS A 426 17.78 20.87 7.27
N LEU A 427 18.73 20.83 8.20
CA LEU A 427 20.16 20.78 7.90
C LEU A 427 20.61 19.32 7.75
N ILE A 428 20.85 18.90 6.52
CA ILE A 428 21.36 17.56 6.18
C ILE A 428 22.88 17.50 6.38
N PHE A 429 23.54 18.58 5.99
CA PHE A 429 24.96 18.79 6.24
C PHE A 429 25.12 20.25 6.67
N LYS A 430 25.85 20.49 7.75
CA LYS A 430 26.31 21.84 8.10
C LYS A 430 27.63 21.75 8.81
N ARG A 431 28.66 22.34 8.21
CA ARG A 431 29.97 22.46 8.84
C ARG A 431 30.56 23.83 8.58
N ASP A 432 31.25 24.34 9.59
CA ASP A 432 32.03 25.57 9.47
C ASP A 432 33.41 25.27 8.88
N ARG A 433 34.08 26.31 8.36
CA ARG A 433 35.43 26.19 7.76
C ARG A 433 36.45 25.52 8.70
N ASN A 434 36.31 25.73 10.00
CA ASN A 434 37.22 25.17 11.01
C ASN A 434 37.02 23.66 11.24
N ASP A 435 35.81 23.16 10.99
CA ASP A 435 35.42 21.74 11.12
C ASP A 435 35.21 21.07 9.75
N ALA A 436 35.83 21.62 8.70
CA ALA A 436 35.64 21.14 7.33
C ALA A 436 35.94 19.63 7.20
N LEU A 437 35.03 18.92 6.53
CA LEU A 437 35.10 17.48 6.27
C LEU A 437 36.19 17.17 5.24
N SER A 438 37.15 16.33 5.62
CA SER A 438 38.20 15.87 4.70
C SER A 438 37.65 14.82 3.74
N LEU A 439 37.65 15.12 2.44
CA LEU A 439 37.35 14.17 1.36
C LEU A 439 38.67 13.71 0.73
N LEU A 440 39.11 12.50 1.10
CA LEU A 440 40.40 11.93 0.69
C LEU A 440 40.49 11.65 -0.81
N LYS A 441 41.73 11.50 -1.30
CA LYS A 441 42.03 11.24 -2.71
C LYS A 441 41.51 9.86 -3.13
N HIS A 442 40.79 9.78 -4.26
CA HIS A 442 40.38 8.55 -4.93
C HIS A 442 39.43 7.57 -4.20
N MET A 443 39.01 7.80 -2.95
CA MET A 443 38.17 6.84 -2.19
C MET A 443 36.90 7.47 -1.58
N GLU A 444 36.93 8.73 -1.14
CA GLU A 444 35.81 9.34 -0.42
C GLU A 444 35.41 10.65 -1.08
N SER A 445 34.43 10.57 -1.98
CA SER A 445 33.82 11.75 -2.61
C SER A 445 32.38 11.98 -2.14
N THR A 446 31.90 11.21 -1.17
CA THR A 446 30.55 11.30 -0.63
C THR A 446 30.56 11.94 0.76
N ILE A 447 29.68 12.92 0.97
CA ILE A 447 29.40 13.47 2.29
C ILE A 447 28.49 12.48 3.03
N GLY A 448 28.87 12.07 4.24
CA GLY A 448 28.03 11.25 5.10
C GLY A 448 26.77 12.03 5.52
N VAL A 449 25.61 11.39 5.38
CA VAL A 449 24.30 11.95 5.77
C VAL A 449 24.01 11.47 7.21
N PRO A 450 24.21 12.32 8.24
CA PRO A 450 24.39 11.88 9.62
C PRO A 450 23.09 11.51 10.35
N ASP A 451 21.91 11.91 9.85
CA ASP A 451 20.58 11.36 10.14
C ASP A 451 19.50 12.26 9.50
N GLY A 452 18.35 11.68 9.08
CA GLY A 452 17.14 12.47 8.78
C GLY A 452 16.31 12.00 7.58
N PRO A 453 15.37 11.07 7.77
CA PRO A 453 14.05 11.16 7.15
C PRO A 453 13.33 12.44 7.56
N ARG A 454 12.59 13.06 6.63
CA ARG A 454 11.79 14.26 6.95
C ARG A 454 10.41 14.20 6.32
N GLY A 455 9.40 14.47 7.14
CA GLY A 455 8.03 14.63 6.69
C GLY A 455 7.94 15.96 5.96
N TYR A 456 7.13 16.02 4.93
CA TYR A 456 6.70 17.30 4.38
C TYR A 456 5.19 17.22 4.18
N GLU A 457 4.46 18.23 4.64
CA GLU A 457 3.02 18.34 4.40
C GLU A 457 2.79 19.21 3.17
N GLU A 458 2.05 18.69 2.18
CA GLU A 458 1.37 19.36 1.04
C GLU A 458 1.98 20.62 0.38
N CYS A 459 3.28 20.85 0.56
CA CYS A 459 3.94 22.10 0.23
C CYS A 459 5.10 21.87 -0.75
N PRO A 460 5.56 22.93 -1.43
CA PRO A 460 6.76 22.86 -2.23
C PRO A 460 7.96 22.42 -1.39
N LEU A 461 8.77 21.55 -1.99
CA LEU A 461 9.99 21.01 -1.39
C LEU A 461 11.19 21.64 -2.08
N GLU A 462 12.08 22.29 -1.33
CA GLU A 462 13.31 22.86 -1.89
C GLU A 462 14.55 22.18 -1.29
N ILE A 463 15.51 21.82 -2.14
CA ILE A 463 16.84 21.35 -1.73
C ILE A 463 17.85 22.41 -2.13
N LYS A 464 18.58 22.96 -1.16
CA LYS A 464 19.57 24.00 -1.35
C LYS A 464 20.96 23.53 -0.94
N VAL A 465 21.93 23.78 -1.81
CA VAL A 465 23.33 23.35 -1.65
C VAL A 465 24.22 24.59 -1.62
N GLU A 466 25.04 24.72 -0.58
CA GLU A 466 26.15 25.67 -0.51
C GLU A 466 27.39 24.98 0.07
N LEU A 467 28.29 24.50 -0.78
CA LEU A 467 29.50 23.77 -0.38
C LEU A 467 30.76 24.49 -0.87
N LYS A 468 31.77 24.60 -0.01
CA LYS A 468 33.05 25.26 -0.31
C LYS A 468 34.21 24.42 0.21
N ASP A 469 35.35 24.51 -0.46
CA ASP A 469 36.61 23.97 0.05
C ASP A 469 37.32 24.98 0.97
N ALA A 470 37.95 24.51 2.04
CA ALA A 470 38.63 25.37 3.01
C ALA A 470 39.82 26.13 2.42
N GLU A 471 40.36 25.69 1.27
CA GLU A 471 41.40 26.37 0.50
C GLU A 471 40.82 27.13 -0.72
N ASP A 472 39.49 27.31 -0.77
CA ASP A 472 38.78 28.06 -1.82
C ASP A 472 39.00 27.51 -3.24
N ARG A 473 39.30 26.20 -3.37
CA ARG A 473 39.50 25.53 -4.67
C ARG A 473 38.21 25.04 -5.33
N LEU A 474 37.13 24.94 -4.55
CA LEU A 474 35.81 24.46 -4.96
C LEU A 474 34.75 25.39 -4.32
N SER A 475 33.76 25.80 -5.11
CA SER A 475 32.60 26.55 -4.64
C SER A 475 31.36 26.10 -5.42
N ILE A 476 30.41 25.45 -4.74
CA ILE A 476 29.17 24.95 -5.31
C ILE A 476 28.02 25.66 -4.61
N LYS A 477 27.14 26.29 -5.39
CA LYS A 477 25.93 26.91 -4.89
C LYS A 477 24.78 26.68 -5.85
N GLY A 478 23.64 26.21 -5.35
CA GLY A 478 22.44 26.05 -6.15
C GLY A 478 21.26 25.59 -5.30
N TYR A 479 20.09 25.55 -5.91
CA TYR A 479 18.88 25.01 -5.31
C TYR A 479 18.01 24.35 -6.37
N VAL A 480 17.11 23.48 -5.93
CA VAL A 480 16.05 22.88 -6.76
C VAL A 480 14.76 22.94 -5.98
N ASP A 481 13.69 23.40 -6.63
CA ASP A 481 12.36 23.50 -6.07
C ASP A 481 11.39 22.54 -6.76
N TRP A 482 10.52 21.92 -5.96
CA TRP A 482 9.44 21.07 -6.42
C TRP A 482 8.13 21.79 -6.12
N GLN A 483 7.44 22.29 -7.15
CA GLN A 483 6.12 22.88 -6.95
C GLN A 483 5.13 21.86 -6.39
N ALA A 484 4.21 22.27 -5.52
CA ALA A 484 3.18 21.39 -4.94
C ALA A 484 2.40 20.62 -6.01
N SER A 485 2.04 21.28 -7.12
CA SER A 485 1.35 20.66 -8.25
C SER A 485 2.15 19.55 -8.95
N ALA A 486 3.49 19.64 -8.94
CA ALA A 486 4.37 18.61 -9.47
C ALA A 486 4.45 17.38 -8.55
N LEU A 487 4.33 17.59 -7.23
CA LEU A 487 4.30 16.54 -6.20
C LEU A 487 2.93 15.85 -6.13
N GLU A 488 1.84 16.59 -6.36
CA GLU A 488 0.48 16.06 -6.42
C GLU A 488 0.25 15.10 -7.59
N ARG A 489 0.85 15.38 -8.75
CA ARG A 489 0.67 14.58 -9.96
C ARG A 489 1.43 13.24 -9.95
N SER A 490 1.99 12.82 -8.82
CA SER A 490 2.72 11.55 -8.61
C SER A 490 3.94 11.27 -9.52
N LEU A 491 4.22 12.13 -10.52
CA LEU A 491 5.25 11.86 -11.53
C LEU A 491 6.67 11.78 -10.96
N TRP A 492 6.94 12.44 -9.84
CA TRP A 492 8.27 12.51 -9.22
C TRP A 492 8.35 11.80 -7.87
N CYS A 493 7.20 11.47 -7.28
CA CYS A 493 7.13 10.69 -6.07
C CYS A 493 7.52 9.23 -6.36
N ASP A 494 8.01 8.55 -5.33
CA ASP A 494 8.30 7.12 -5.30
C ASP A 494 9.38 6.69 -6.32
N LYS A 495 10.23 7.64 -6.74
CA LYS A 495 11.34 7.43 -7.68
C LYS A 495 12.68 7.73 -7.03
N GLN A 496 13.73 7.09 -7.54
CA GLN A 496 15.12 7.44 -7.26
C GLN A 496 15.52 8.63 -8.15
N LEU A 497 15.75 9.79 -7.53
CA LEU A 497 16.05 11.05 -8.20
C LEU A 497 17.51 11.47 -7.96
N CYS A 498 18.07 12.22 -8.89
CA CYS A 498 19.39 12.82 -8.76
C CYS A 498 19.35 14.25 -9.29
N ASN A 499 19.77 15.21 -8.47
CA ASN A 499 19.98 16.59 -8.91
C ASN A 499 21.46 16.94 -8.85
N VAL A 500 21.96 17.56 -9.92
CA VAL A 500 23.37 17.94 -10.07
C VAL A 500 23.49 19.47 -10.02
N PHE A 501 24.21 19.94 -9.02
CA PHE A 501 24.51 21.35 -8.76
C PHE A 501 25.92 21.66 -9.26
N GLN A 502 26.01 22.37 -10.37
CA GLN A 502 27.30 22.77 -10.93
C GLN A 502 27.89 23.94 -10.16
N GLY A 503 29.19 23.87 -9.87
CA GLY A 503 29.93 24.92 -9.20
C GLY A 503 31.24 25.27 -9.92
N GLU A 504 32.01 26.14 -9.30
CA GLU A 504 33.37 26.46 -9.73
C GLU A 504 34.29 25.27 -9.42
N ASN A 505 34.92 24.72 -10.46
CA ASN A 505 35.88 23.60 -10.41
C ASN A 505 35.31 22.25 -9.92
N GLY A 506 33.99 22.09 -9.92
CA GLY A 506 33.34 20.83 -9.55
C GLY A 506 31.81 20.87 -9.59
N PHE A 507 31.18 19.85 -9.01
CA PHE A 507 29.73 19.75 -8.88
C PHE A 507 29.35 18.94 -7.64
N ALA A 508 28.12 19.11 -7.15
CA ALA A 508 27.52 18.23 -6.17
C ALA A 508 26.35 17.47 -6.83
N ALA A 509 26.28 16.16 -6.66
CA ALA A 509 25.12 15.35 -7.03
C ALA A 509 24.43 14.89 -5.75
N VAL A 510 23.15 15.22 -5.59
CA VAL A 510 22.32 14.81 -4.45
C VAL A 510 21.39 13.70 -4.92
N HIS A 511 21.49 12.54 -4.29
CA HIS A 511 20.69 11.35 -4.59
C HIS A 511 19.63 11.17 -3.52
N TYR A 512 18.36 11.15 -3.92
CA TYR A 512 17.25 11.16 -2.97
C TYR A 512 15.99 10.55 -3.59
N SER A 513 15.02 10.26 -2.73
CA SER A 513 13.66 9.90 -3.13
C SER A 513 12.65 10.73 -2.36
N ILE A 514 11.60 11.14 -3.07
CA ILE A 514 10.43 11.77 -2.46
C ILE A 514 9.36 10.68 -2.38
N PHE A 515 9.00 10.23 -1.20
CA PHE A 515 7.96 9.23 -1.02
C PHE A 515 6.60 9.88 -0.82
N SER A 516 5.59 9.36 -1.54
CA SER A 516 4.20 9.77 -1.36
C SER A 516 3.65 9.32 -0.01
N LYS A 517 4.07 8.13 0.44
CA LYS A 517 3.69 7.51 1.71
C LYS A 517 4.88 6.76 2.29
N ALA A 518 5.38 7.21 3.42
CA ALA A 518 6.46 6.54 4.12
C ALA A 518 6.40 6.74 5.63
N VAL A 519 7.10 5.85 6.34
CA VAL A 519 7.27 5.87 7.79
C VAL A 519 8.73 6.04 8.14
N GLN A 520 9.04 6.46 9.35
CA GLN A 520 10.40 6.56 9.83
C GLN A 520 10.77 5.31 10.62
N ALA A 521 11.97 4.78 10.41
CA ALA A 521 12.56 3.72 11.22
C ALA A 521 13.78 4.26 11.98
N VAL A 522 13.75 4.15 13.31
CA VAL A 522 14.92 4.36 14.16
C VAL A 522 15.53 3.00 14.48
N ILE A 523 16.77 2.80 14.06
CA ILE A 523 17.49 1.54 14.11
C ILE A 523 18.54 1.63 15.21
N ARG A 524 18.54 0.64 16.09
CA ARG A 524 19.61 0.37 17.04
C ARG A 524 20.19 -0.99 16.72
N THR A 525 21.52 -1.11 16.81
CA THR A 525 22.20 -2.37 16.54
C THR A 525 23.01 -2.77 17.74
N SER A 526 22.84 -4.01 18.20
CA SER A 526 23.62 -4.59 19.28
C SER A 526 24.17 -5.94 18.88
N LEU A 527 25.31 -6.28 19.46
CA LEU A 527 25.97 -7.57 19.35
C LEU A 527 25.67 -8.38 20.60
N GLY A 528 25.44 -9.67 20.45
CA GLY A 528 25.18 -10.58 21.56
C GLY A 528 25.82 -11.95 21.34
N PHE A 529 25.68 -12.79 22.36
CA PHE A 529 26.14 -14.18 22.36
C PHE A 529 24.97 -15.13 22.55
N LYS A 530 25.09 -16.34 22.01
CA LYS A 530 24.16 -17.42 22.35
C LYS A 530 24.26 -17.75 23.84
N MET A 531 23.10 -17.99 24.45
CA MET A 531 22.95 -18.35 25.88
C MET A 531 24.01 -19.38 26.31
N GLY A 532 24.85 -19.01 27.29
CA GLY A 532 25.88 -19.86 27.89
C GLY A 532 27.33 -19.39 27.70
N TYR A 533 27.59 -18.42 26.81
CA TYR A 533 28.91 -17.82 26.63
C TYR A 533 28.95 -16.40 27.21
N VAL A 534 29.65 -16.22 28.33
CA VAL A 534 30.03 -14.90 28.84
C VAL A 534 31.39 -14.57 28.26
N ASN A 535 31.46 -13.57 27.39
CA ASN A 535 32.74 -13.13 26.85
C ASN A 535 33.28 -11.97 27.68
N ASP A 536 34.43 -12.18 28.31
CA ASP A 536 35.13 -11.20 29.15
C ASP A 536 36.15 -10.36 28.34
N HIS A 537 35.98 -10.33 27.01
CA HIS A 537 36.92 -9.75 26.06
C HIS A 537 36.22 -8.75 25.13
N SER A 538 36.86 -7.60 24.89
CA SER A 538 36.39 -6.59 23.94
C SER A 538 36.29 -7.17 22.54
N GLN A 539 35.18 -6.87 21.86
CA GLN A 539 34.95 -7.32 20.49
C GLN A 539 35.50 -6.30 19.52
N LYS A 540 36.26 -6.76 18.53
CA LYS A 540 36.78 -5.94 17.45
C LYS A 540 35.84 -6.04 16.27
N VAL A 541 35.28 -4.92 15.83
CA VAL A 541 34.28 -4.90 14.75
C VAL A 541 34.67 -3.92 13.67
N TYR A 542 34.63 -4.38 12.42
CA TYR A 542 34.73 -3.55 11.22
C TYR A 542 33.84 -4.14 10.10
N GLY A 543 33.69 -3.44 8.99
CA GLY A 543 32.80 -3.80 7.88
C GLY A 543 31.71 -2.76 7.64
N SER A 544 30.55 -3.17 7.13
CA SER A 544 29.44 -2.28 6.80
C SER A 544 28.05 -2.86 7.10
N LEU A 545 27.15 -1.94 7.46
CA LEU A 545 25.70 -2.15 7.46
C LEU A 545 25.10 -1.16 6.48
N ILE A 546 24.42 -1.66 5.46
CA ILE A 546 23.87 -0.84 4.38
C ILE A 546 22.38 -1.15 4.27
N SER A 547 21.53 -0.13 4.37
CA SER A 547 20.09 -0.29 4.19
C SER A 547 19.63 0.10 2.78
N SER A 548 18.57 -0.57 2.34
CA SER A 548 17.92 -0.39 1.04
C SER A 548 16.43 -0.73 1.14
N TYR A 549 15.68 -0.53 0.06
CA TYR A 549 14.24 -0.75 0.03
C TYR A 549 13.86 -1.77 -1.04
N ASN A 550 13.10 -2.80 -0.69
CA ASN A 550 12.75 -3.87 -1.64
C ASN A 550 11.88 -3.40 -2.84
N CYS A 551 11.34 -2.16 -2.79
CA CYS A 551 10.59 -1.56 -3.89
C CYS A 551 11.46 -1.01 -5.03
N PHE A 552 12.78 -0.95 -4.88
CA PHE A 552 13.72 -0.45 -5.89
C PHE A 552 14.72 -1.50 -6.36
N ASP A 553 15.25 -1.29 -7.59
CA ASP A 553 16.31 -2.13 -8.14
C ASP A 553 17.71 -1.61 -7.80
N TYR A 554 18.46 -2.45 -7.08
CA TYR A 554 19.87 -2.22 -6.74
C TYR A 554 20.81 -3.12 -7.54
N SER A 555 20.45 -3.54 -8.74
CA SER A 555 21.30 -4.41 -9.58
C SER A 555 22.55 -3.69 -10.09
N SER A 556 22.42 -2.40 -10.44
CA SER A 556 23.51 -1.61 -11.03
C SER A 556 24.54 -1.16 -9.99
N TRP A 557 25.79 -0.98 -10.43
CA TRP A 557 26.84 -0.43 -9.55
C TRP A 557 26.45 0.96 -9.00
N TYR A 558 25.82 1.79 -9.84
CA TYR A 558 25.46 3.16 -9.51
C TYR A 558 24.38 3.20 -8.43
N THR A 559 23.33 2.37 -8.57
CA THR A 559 22.26 2.30 -7.58
C THR A 559 22.73 1.71 -6.27
N LYS A 560 23.63 0.71 -6.30
CA LYS A 560 24.29 0.19 -5.10
C LYS A 560 25.13 1.23 -4.37
N GLU A 561 25.81 2.10 -5.09
CA GLU A 561 26.72 3.05 -4.46
C GLU A 561 25.98 4.27 -3.89
N TYR A 562 24.99 4.80 -4.62
CA TYR A 562 24.43 6.12 -4.33
C TYR A 562 23.01 6.15 -3.77
N TYR A 563 22.22 5.07 -3.92
CA TYR A 563 20.80 5.02 -3.50
C TYR A 563 20.54 4.10 -2.30
N ARG A 564 21.60 3.73 -1.56
CA ARG A 564 21.50 2.95 -0.31
C ARG A 564 22.03 3.76 0.86
N CYS A 565 21.42 3.61 2.03
CA CYS A 565 21.83 4.37 3.20
C CYS A 565 22.92 3.59 3.95
N VAL A 566 24.04 4.24 4.24
CA VAL A 566 25.12 3.63 5.02
C VAL A 566 24.84 3.84 6.51
N LEU A 567 24.36 2.78 7.17
CA LEU A 567 24.08 2.79 8.61
C LEU A 567 25.38 2.67 9.42
N PHE A 568 26.34 1.89 8.92
CA PHE A 568 27.64 1.69 9.54
C PHE A 568 28.68 1.40 8.45
N ARG A 569 29.87 1.98 8.56
CA ARG A 569 31.03 1.61 7.74
C ARG A 569 32.34 1.90 8.48
N ARG A 570 33.17 0.88 8.61
CA ARG A 570 34.54 0.95 9.14
C ARG A 570 35.43 0.01 8.34
N ILE A 571 36.64 0.47 8.02
CA ILE A 571 37.67 -0.36 7.39
C ILE A 571 38.49 -1.10 8.46
N GLU A 572 39.28 -2.09 8.05
CA GLU A 572 40.11 -2.91 8.95
C GLU A 572 41.10 -2.08 9.79
N ASP A 573 41.56 -0.94 9.26
CA ASP A 573 42.43 -0.02 9.99
C ASP A 573 41.68 0.84 11.05
N GLU A 574 40.34 0.85 11.01
CA GLU A 574 39.46 1.64 11.88
C GLU A 574 38.58 0.74 12.76
N VAL A 575 39.15 -0.34 13.27
CA VAL A 575 38.46 -1.30 14.13
C VAL A 575 37.90 -0.62 15.38
N ILE A 576 36.62 -0.86 15.65
CA ILE A 576 35.97 -0.44 16.88
C ILE A 576 36.07 -1.56 17.91
N GLU A 577 36.51 -1.21 19.11
CA GLU A 577 36.44 -2.09 20.28
C GLU A 577 35.14 -1.80 21.04
N LEU A 578 34.26 -2.80 21.09
CA LEU A 578 33.00 -2.71 21.83
C LEU A 578 33.20 -3.20 23.26
N ASN A 579 32.75 -2.38 24.22
CA ASN A 579 32.69 -2.70 25.65
C ASN A 579 31.34 -3.36 26.00
N HIS A 580 31.13 -3.68 27.29
CA HIS A 580 30.01 -4.47 27.82
C HIS A 580 28.60 -4.16 27.25
N ASP A 581 28.31 -2.92 26.86
CA ASP A 581 27.00 -2.51 26.32
C ASP A 581 26.71 -3.09 24.93
N SER A 582 27.73 -3.62 24.23
CA SER A 582 27.65 -4.32 22.95
C SER A 582 26.89 -3.59 21.82
N SER A 583 26.60 -2.30 21.99
CA SER A 583 25.90 -1.46 21.00
C SER A 583 26.86 -0.99 19.92
N LEU A 584 26.49 -1.21 18.66
CA LEU A 584 27.28 -0.79 17.52
C LEU A 584 26.93 0.68 17.17
N PRO A 585 27.91 1.61 17.19
CA PRO A 585 27.63 3.01 16.90
C PRO A 585 27.39 3.21 15.40
N LEU A 586 26.13 3.45 15.03
CA LEU A 586 25.73 3.72 13.65
C LEU A 586 26.16 5.14 13.24
N SER A 587 26.63 5.28 11.99
CA SER A 587 26.81 6.59 11.33
C SER A 587 25.48 7.23 10.97
N ARG A 588 24.43 6.40 10.86
CA ARG A 588 23.06 6.79 10.60
C ARG A 588 22.12 5.81 11.28
N SER A 589 21.32 6.30 12.21
CA SER A 589 20.35 5.51 12.96
C SER A 589 18.94 5.61 12.41
N MET A 590 18.67 6.59 11.53
CA MET A 590 17.31 6.92 11.12
C MET A 590 17.14 6.93 9.60
N VAL A 591 16.13 6.21 9.08
CA VAL A 591 15.82 6.11 7.64
C VAL A 591 14.32 6.27 7.38
N VAL A 592 13.95 6.80 6.22
CA VAL A 592 12.57 6.72 5.71
C VAL A 592 12.36 5.31 5.16
N VAL A 593 11.20 4.70 5.33
CA VAL A 593 10.83 3.46 4.67
C VAL A 593 9.50 3.67 3.97
N PRO A 594 9.41 3.49 2.64
CA PRO A 594 8.15 3.61 1.92
C PRO A 594 7.13 2.63 2.49
N ALA A 595 5.89 3.08 2.69
CA ALA A 595 4.84 2.28 3.33
C ALA A 595 4.46 1.01 2.54
N TYR A 596 4.85 0.98 1.26
CA TYR A 596 4.69 -0.14 0.33
C TYR A 596 5.96 -0.96 0.10
N SER A 597 6.97 -0.77 0.95
CA SER A 597 8.27 -1.43 0.90
C SER A 597 8.61 -2.08 2.24
N SER A 598 9.58 -2.98 2.24
CA SER A 598 10.30 -3.42 3.44
C SER A 598 11.68 -2.77 3.51
N LEU A 599 12.21 -2.66 4.72
CA LEU A 599 13.59 -2.24 4.98
C LEU A 599 14.50 -3.45 4.82
N VAL A 600 15.49 -3.36 3.94
CA VAL A 600 16.46 -4.42 3.71
C VAL A 600 17.82 -3.98 4.22
N ILE A 601 18.39 -4.70 5.17
CA ILE A 601 19.73 -4.45 5.71
C ILE A 601 20.69 -5.51 5.18
N ASP A 602 21.66 -5.08 4.38
CA ASP A 602 22.83 -5.85 4.00
C ASP A 602 23.88 -5.75 5.12
N VAL A 603 24.26 -6.90 5.65
CA VAL A 603 25.24 -7.05 6.72
C VAL A 603 26.51 -7.65 6.13
N ASP A 604 27.61 -6.90 6.17
CA ASP A 604 28.96 -7.37 5.85
C ASP A 604 29.90 -6.94 6.97
N LEU A 605 29.90 -7.67 8.08
CA LEU A 605 30.69 -7.37 9.27
C LEU A 605 31.75 -8.43 9.51
N ASP A 606 32.93 -8.01 9.97
CA ASP A 606 33.90 -8.90 10.60
C ASP A 606 33.94 -8.58 12.09
N ILE A 607 33.67 -9.61 12.89
CA ILE A 607 33.61 -9.53 14.35
C ILE A 607 34.72 -10.42 14.87
N SER A 608 35.82 -9.84 15.35
CA SER A 608 37.00 -10.53 15.87
C SER A 608 37.48 -11.71 15.01
N GLY A 609 37.52 -11.55 13.68
CA GLY A 609 37.95 -12.55 12.71
C GLY A 609 36.85 -13.50 12.21
N GLN A 610 35.60 -13.31 12.64
CA GLN A 610 34.45 -14.03 12.10
C GLN A 610 33.67 -13.14 11.14
N LYS A 611 33.65 -13.52 9.86
CA LYS A 611 32.91 -12.81 8.83
C LYS A 611 31.42 -13.16 8.84
N LEU A 612 30.59 -12.13 8.86
CA LEU A 612 29.14 -12.16 8.79
C LEU A 612 28.70 -11.46 7.51
N LEU A 613 28.23 -12.26 6.53
CA LEU A 613 27.67 -11.78 5.28
C LEU A 613 26.23 -12.29 5.13
N CYS A 614 25.24 -11.41 5.24
CA CYS A 614 23.85 -11.78 5.00
C CYS A 614 22.98 -10.56 4.68
N THR A 615 21.81 -10.81 4.11
CA THR A 615 20.78 -9.79 3.92
C THR A 615 19.58 -10.12 4.81
N ARG A 616 18.98 -9.09 5.42
CA ARG A 616 17.76 -9.21 6.22
C ARG A 616 16.71 -8.23 5.77
N GLU A 617 15.55 -8.77 5.43
CA GLU A 617 14.35 -8.00 5.20
C GLU A 617 13.59 -7.84 6.53
N ILE A 618 13.24 -6.60 6.83
CA ILE A 618 12.54 -6.17 8.02
C ILE A 618 11.28 -5.45 7.55
N LYS A 619 10.13 -6.02 7.90
CA LYS A 619 8.84 -5.45 7.56
C LYS A 619 8.55 -4.26 8.49
N ILE A 620 7.87 -3.24 7.98
CA ILE A 620 7.38 -2.14 8.83
C ILE A 620 6.57 -2.74 10.01
N GLY A 621 6.75 -2.22 11.21
CA GLY A 621 6.12 -2.75 12.43
C GLY A 621 6.89 -3.90 13.11
N GLU A 622 7.84 -4.57 12.46
CA GLU A 622 8.75 -5.50 13.16
C GLU A 622 9.67 -4.69 14.09
N SER A 623 9.57 -4.92 15.40
CA SER A 623 10.35 -4.18 16.39
C SER A 623 11.77 -4.71 16.60
N TRP A 624 12.06 -5.92 16.13
CA TRP A 624 13.40 -6.47 16.19
C TRP A 624 13.65 -7.54 15.13
N LYS A 625 14.93 -7.72 14.77
CA LYS A 625 15.40 -8.79 13.89
C LYS A 625 16.76 -9.27 14.34
N THR A 626 16.99 -10.59 14.34
CA THR A 626 18.30 -11.16 14.66
C THR A 626 18.94 -11.83 13.47
N VAL A 627 20.27 -11.79 13.46
CA VAL A 627 21.13 -12.56 12.58
C VAL A 627 22.05 -13.39 13.46
N GLU A 628 22.02 -14.70 13.30
CA GLU A 628 22.90 -15.60 14.04
C GLU A 628 24.03 -16.12 13.16
N ILE A 629 25.24 -16.15 13.72
CA ILE A 629 26.38 -16.91 13.19
C ILE A 629 27.11 -17.56 14.36
N ASN A 630 27.26 -18.88 14.30
CA ASN A 630 27.94 -19.66 15.33
C ASN A 630 27.38 -19.34 16.73
N ASP A 631 28.22 -18.77 17.60
CA ASP A 631 27.97 -18.35 18.97
C ASP A 631 27.58 -16.86 19.10
N ARG A 632 27.46 -16.12 18.00
CA ARG A 632 27.21 -14.67 17.96
C ARG A 632 25.89 -14.32 17.31
N LEU A 633 25.31 -13.21 17.75
CA LEU A 633 24.12 -12.62 17.16
C LEU A 633 24.30 -11.12 16.94
N VAL A 634 23.81 -10.63 15.82
CA VAL A 634 23.54 -9.20 15.60
C VAL A 634 22.04 -9.01 15.77
N CYS A 635 21.65 -8.13 16.69
CA CYS A 635 20.28 -7.73 16.92
C CYS A 635 20.06 -6.33 16.36
N PHE A 636 19.05 -6.20 15.51
CA PHE A 636 18.49 -4.93 15.08
C PHE A 636 17.24 -4.69 15.92
N GLU A 637 17.21 -3.61 16.69
CA GLU A 637 16.02 -3.11 17.36
C GLU A 637 15.50 -1.92 16.55
N LEU A 638 14.20 -1.90 16.25
CA LEU A 638 13.56 -0.91 15.41
C LEU A 638 12.40 -0.26 16.13
N GLU A 639 12.38 1.06 16.11
CA GLU A 639 11.24 1.87 16.51
C GLU A 639 10.66 2.54 15.25
N TRP A 640 9.39 2.25 14.96
CA TRP A 640 8.69 2.80 13.82
C TRP A 640 7.91 4.05 14.25
N CYS A 641 8.23 5.19 13.64
CA CYS A 641 7.68 6.49 14.00
C CYS A 641 6.99 7.16 12.81
N GLU A 642 6.05 8.05 13.13
CA GLU A 642 5.50 8.98 12.14
C GLU A 642 6.59 9.95 11.74
N ILE A 643 6.58 10.31 10.47
CA ILE A 643 7.46 11.35 9.98
C ILE A 643 6.75 12.67 10.23
N LYS A 644 7.19 13.34 11.30
CA LYS A 644 6.73 14.66 11.73
C LYS A 644 7.40 15.77 10.95
#